data_AF-A0AAW1BR17-F1
#
_entry.id   AF-A0AAW1BR17-F1
#
_cell.length_a   1.000
_cell.length_b   1.000
_cell.length_c   1.000
_cell.angle_alpha   90.00
_cell.angle_beta   90.00
_cell.angle_gamma   90.00
#
_symmetry.space_group_name_H-M   'P 1'
#
loop_
_entity.id
_entity.type
_entity.pdbx_description
1 polymer ?
#
loop_
_entity_poly.entity_id
_entity_poly.type
_entity_poly.pdbx_seq_one_letter_code
_entity_poly.pdbx_strand_id
1 'polypeptide(L)'
;MEKLIKVLDKEMQAIGGQKLNMPTLCSGKLWKASGRWELMGKELLRVTDRHSQEYCLGPTHEEAITDLVASQGSLSYKQLPLLLYQVTRKFRDEPRPRFGLLRGREFYMKDMYSFDVSEEAALQTYSLVCKAYSNIFSRLGLQFLKVQGATGSIGGTLSHEFQLPSDVGEDRLAMCTNCDFSANLEIVKSDEMRCPVCKGGLVEKKGIEVGHTFFLGTKYSSVFKATVQTADNVPVLAEMGCYGLGVTRILAASIELLSTENAIRWPNLIAPYQVCLIPPKSGSKAHKTTELIEDLHRAASGRAERRSGATLSHMAENEEGDWDAFLDKFQGPQRYEGAFNPTTWEQEFDQIPMFMKNPPSEINPKQNPDLACLQSIVFDEEQSSEEQAKTYKNEGNDYFKEKDYKKSVISYTEGLKKKCSDLELNTVLHTNRAAAHFYLGNYRSALNDAVAARKLKPSHLKAIIRGALCHMELKHFSEAMAWCEEGLKLDPQEKKLLEIRTKADRLKRTEERDLRKARFQEKKEQCQKEALLKAIKDRNIKLSPVPSADEMAISKDLGEMSLDGLSSENGTGAKVCLEDNGSLTWPVLFLYPEHGQTDFISAFHEESRFSDHLIVMFEESPAWDTERKYVPKKLELYFEDEERGDIYQINPETTLLEVLQHERYFVKGGIPAFLVLVKDAAFSKNYLSGKTVHQLK
;
A
#
# COMPACT_ATOMS: atom_id res chain seq x y z
N MET A 1 3.23 15.17 6.89
CA MET A 1 4.42 15.06 6.01
C MET A 1 5.51 16.06 6.41
N GLU A 2 5.27 17.38 6.37
CA GLU A 2 6.30 18.38 6.69
C GLU A 2 7.00 18.19 8.05
N LYS A 3 6.26 17.83 9.11
CA LYS A 3 6.84 17.54 10.42
C LYS A 3 7.83 16.37 10.39
N LEU A 4 7.51 15.32 9.63
CA LEU A 4 8.42 14.19 9.42
C LEU A 4 9.68 14.65 8.67
N ILE A 5 9.53 15.45 7.61
CA ILE A 5 10.67 16.03 6.88
C ILE A 5 11.57 16.84 7.81
N LYS A 6 11.01 17.65 8.73
CA LYS A 6 11.80 18.40 9.73
C LYS A 6 12.58 17.48 10.68
N VAL A 7 12.00 16.35 11.09
CA VAL A 7 12.71 15.36 11.91
C VAL A 7 13.86 14.74 11.13
N LEU A 8 13.62 14.34 9.88
CA LEU A 8 14.64 13.80 8.97
C LEU A 8 15.77 14.82 8.74
N ASP A 9 15.43 16.06 8.37
CA ASP A 9 16.39 17.12 8.11
C ASP A 9 17.30 17.37 9.32
N LYS A 10 16.74 17.38 10.54
CA LYS A 10 17.51 17.57 11.77
C LYS A 10 18.54 16.45 11.98
N GLU A 11 18.17 15.20 11.75
CA GLU A 11 19.07 14.05 11.92
C GLU A 11 20.12 13.98 10.80
N MET A 12 19.75 14.32 9.56
CA MET A 12 20.70 14.39 8.44
C MET A 12 21.70 15.54 8.61
N GLN A 13 21.25 16.71 9.06
CA GLN A 13 22.15 17.85 9.33
C GLN A 13 23.08 17.58 10.52
N ALA A 14 22.62 16.84 11.54
CA ALA A 14 23.44 16.49 12.70
C ALA A 14 24.67 15.66 12.35
N ILE A 15 24.61 14.89 11.25
CA ILE A 15 25.74 14.10 10.73
C ILE A 15 26.54 14.84 9.64
N GLY A 16 26.28 16.13 9.40
CA GLY A 16 26.96 16.92 8.36
C GLY A 16 26.32 16.84 6.96
N GLY A 17 25.12 16.26 6.85
CA GLY A 17 24.37 16.19 5.61
C GLY A 17 23.96 17.56 5.07
N GLN A 18 24.24 17.79 3.79
CA GLN A 18 23.90 19.01 3.07
C GLN A 18 22.70 18.77 2.17
N LYS A 19 21.65 19.58 2.35
CA LYS A 19 20.39 19.44 1.62
C LYS A 19 20.47 20.14 0.27
N LEU A 20 20.04 19.45 -0.78
CA LEU A 20 19.91 19.98 -2.14
C LEU A 20 18.56 19.56 -2.75
N ASN A 21 18.33 19.97 -3.99
CA ASN A 21 17.13 19.61 -4.74
C ASN A 21 17.50 19.30 -6.20
N MET A 22 17.50 18.02 -6.58
CA MET A 22 17.77 17.59 -7.95
C MET A 22 16.47 17.59 -8.78
N PRO A 23 16.57 17.80 -10.11
CA PRO A 23 15.42 17.72 -10.99
C PRO A 23 14.70 16.37 -10.90
N THR A 24 13.37 16.40 -10.93
CA THR A 24 12.55 15.18 -11.10
C THR A 24 12.70 14.60 -12.51
N LEU A 25 12.84 15.46 -13.52
CA LEU A 25 13.06 15.05 -14.89
C LEU A 25 14.56 14.81 -15.10
N CYS A 26 14.96 13.54 -15.17
CA CYS A 26 16.35 13.11 -15.30
C CYS A 26 16.69 12.83 -16.77
N SER A 27 17.91 13.19 -17.18
CA SER A 27 18.40 12.94 -18.55
C SER A 27 18.52 11.44 -18.82
N GLY A 28 17.90 10.97 -19.91
CA GLY A 28 18.03 9.57 -20.34
C GLY A 28 19.47 9.19 -20.67
N LYS A 29 20.32 10.15 -21.08
CA LYS A 29 21.75 9.90 -21.36
C LYS A 29 22.50 9.42 -20.12
N LEU A 30 22.23 9.99 -18.95
CA LEU A 30 22.88 9.61 -17.69
C LEU A 30 22.49 8.18 -17.30
N TRP A 31 21.21 7.84 -17.42
CA TRP A 31 20.68 6.51 -17.14
C TRP A 31 21.16 5.44 -18.14
N LYS A 32 21.35 5.82 -19.40
CA LYS A 32 21.97 4.95 -20.42
C LYS A 32 23.44 4.71 -20.10
N ALA A 33 24.17 5.72 -19.65
CA ALA A 33 25.58 5.61 -19.26
C ALA A 33 25.78 4.64 -18.08
N SER A 34 24.88 4.63 -17.08
CA SER A 34 24.93 3.67 -15.97
C SER A 34 24.43 2.27 -16.34
N GLY A 35 23.89 2.08 -17.55
CA GLY A 35 23.22 0.86 -17.99
C GLY A 35 21.84 0.61 -17.35
N ARG A 36 21.41 1.47 -16.41
CA ARG A 36 20.16 1.28 -15.66
C ARG A 36 18.90 1.67 -16.45
N TRP A 37 19.06 2.39 -17.55
CA TRP A 37 17.95 2.74 -18.43
C TRP A 37 17.17 1.50 -18.87
N GLU A 38 17.85 0.48 -19.40
CA GLU A 38 17.19 -0.77 -19.82
C GLU A 38 16.99 -1.75 -18.68
N LEU A 39 17.92 -1.83 -17.71
CA LEU A 39 17.82 -2.75 -16.57
C LEU A 39 16.55 -2.52 -15.73
N MET A 40 16.11 -1.27 -15.57
CA MET A 40 14.88 -0.94 -14.83
C MET A 40 13.59 -1.31 -15.58
N GLY A 41 13.68 -1.59 -16.89
CA GLY A 41 12.54 -2.03 -17.69
C GLY A 41 11.32 -1.12 -17.59
N LYS A 42 10.15 -1.74 -17.36
CA LYS A 42 8.84 -1.07 -17.35
C LYS A 42 8.58 -0.20 -16.12
N GLU A 43 9.34 -0.37 -15.03
CA GLU A 43 9.17 0.45 -13.82
C GLU A 43 9.69 1.88 -14.02
N LEU A 44 10.58 2.10 -15.00
CA LEU A 44 11.12 3.41 -15.32
C LEU A 44 10.15 4.18 -16.22
N LEU A 45 9.57 5.26 -15.68
CA LEU A 45 8.71 6.16 -16.45
C LEU A 45 9.55 7.01 -17.40
N ARG A 46 9.52 6.66 -18.69
CA ARG A 46 10.24 7.35 -19.77
C ARG A 46 9.34 8.37 -20.45
N VAL A 47 9.87 9.55 -20.74
CA VAL A 47 9.18 10.63 -21.45
C VAL A 47 10.11 11.25 -22.49
N THR A 48 9.55 11.70 -23.60
CA THR A 48 10.27 12.45 -24.64
C THR A 48 9.79 13.89 -24.67
N ASP A 49 10.71 14.81 -24.87
CA ASP A 49 10.36 16.22 -25.03
C ASP A 49 9.97 16.55 -26.49
N ARG A 50 9.65 17.83 -26.74
CA ARG A 50 9.31 18.36 -28.07
C ARG A 50 10.45 18.29 -29.09
N HIS A 51 11.68 18.04 -28.65
CA HIS A 51 12.88 17.89 -29.46
C HIS A 51 13.29 16.41 -29.60
N SER A 52 12.40 15.49 -29.24
CA SER A 52 12.65 14.04 -29.25
C SER A 52 13.82 13.61 -28.34
N GLN A 53 14.18 14.44 -27.35
CA GLN A 53 15.17 14.08 -26.35
C GLN A 53 14.51 13.23 -25.26
N GLU A 54 15.15 12.11 -24.91
CA GLU A 54 14.65 11.17 -23.92
C GLU A 54 15.03 11.58 -22.49
N TYR A 55 14.04 11.48 -21.60
CA TYR A 55 14.14 11.70 -20.18
C TYR A 55 13.42 10.59 -19.43
N CYS A 56 13.68 10.49 -18.13
CA CYS A 56 12.84 9.71 -17.22
C CYS A 56 12.39 10.56 -16.03
N LEU A 57 11.25 10.20 -15.44
CA LEU A 57 10.89 10.69 -14.12
C LEU A 57 11.69 9.89 -13.09
N GLY A 58 12.60 10.57 -12.38
CA GLY A 58 13.60 9.92 -11.53
C GLY A 58 12.99 9.01 -10.45
N PRO A 59 13.20 7.68 -10.52
CA PRO A 59 12.83 6.76 -9.44
C PRO A 59 13.83 6.80 -8.27
N THR A 60 15.03 7.33 -8.54
CA THR A 60 16.18 7.62 -7.67
C THR A 60 17.18 8.49 -8.46
N HIS A 61 18.32 8.86 -7.86
CA HIS A 61 19.21 9.92 -8.36
C HIS A 61 20.71 9.58 -8.30
N GLU A 62 21.12 8.30 -8.27
CA GLU A 62 22.55 7.94 -8.26
C GLU A 62 23.33 8.54 -9.45
N GLU A 63 22.74 8.52 -10.65
CA GLU A 63 23.40 9.06 -11.85
C GLU A 63 23.53 10.58 -11.80
N ALA A 64 22.44 11.27 -11.47
CA ALA A 64 22.38 12.73 -11.45
C ALA A 64 23.34 13.34 -10.42
N ILE A 65 23.42 12.74 -9.23
CA ILE A 65 24.32 13.24 -8.18
C ILE A 65 25.79 12.96 -8.49
N THR A 66 26.09 11.81 -9.10
CA THR A 66 27.47 11.46 -9.45
C THR A 66 27.99 12.35 -10.56
N ASP A 67 27.16 12.61 -11.58
CA ASP A 67 27.47 13.57 -12.66
C ASP A 67 27.69 14.99 -12.10
N LEU A 68 26.83 15.43 -11.17
CA LEU A 68 27.01 16.70 -10.48
C LEU A 68 28.35 16.79 -9.76
N VAL A 69 28.73 15.78 -8.99
CA VAL A 69 30.02 15.77 -8.27
C VAL A 69 31.19 15.72 -9.24
N ALA A 70 31.12 14.89 -10.28
CA ALA A 70 32.16 14.81 -11.32
C ALA A 70 32.37 16.15 -12.04
N SER A 71 31.30 16.92 -12.27
CA SER A 71 31.36 18.23 -12.92
C SER A 71 32.17 19.29 -12.16
N GLN A 72 32.34 19.12 -10.84
CA GLN A 72 33.12 20.04 -10.01
C GLN A 72 34.64 19.79 -10.09
N GLY A 73 35.07 18.76 -10.82
CA GLY A 73 36.45 18.30 -10.84
C GLY A 73 36.80 17.46 -9.60
N SER A 74 38.10 17.25 -9.38
CA SER A 74 38.56 16.38 -8.29
C SER A 74 38.43 17.08 -6.93
N LEU A 75 37.54 16.57 -6.07
CA LEU A 75 37.37 17.10 -4.72
C LEU A 75 38.60 16.80 -3.85
N SER A 76 38.96 17.70 -2.94
CA SER A 76 40.06 17.47 -1.99
C SER A 76 39.62 16.53 -0.86
N TYR A 77 40.51 15.66 -0.36
CA TYR A 77 40.22 14.82 0.82
C TYR A 77 39.73 15.63 2.04
N LYS A 78 40.11 16.91 2.16
CA LYS A 78 39.66 17.80 3.25
C LYS A 78 38.17 18.15 3.18
N GLN A 79 37.53 17.95 2.03
CA GLN A 79 36.10 18.18 1.81
C GLN A 79 35.26 16.92 2.05
N LEU A 80 35.90 15.79 2.38
CA LEU A 80 35.25 14.49 2.55
C LEU A 80 35.16 14.12 4.05
N PRO A 81 34.13 13.35 4.45
CA PRO A 81 33.08 12.77 3.62
C PRO A 81 32.07 13.84 3.15
N LEU A 82 31.69 13.77 1.88
CA LEU A 82 30.67 14.65 1.32
C LEU A 82 29.32 13.96 1.38
N LEU A 83 28.41 14.48 2.21
CA LEU A 83 27.06 13.93 2.41
C LEU A 83 26.02 14.84 1.77
N LEU A 84 25.45 14.43 0.65
CA LEU A 84 24.44 15.20 -0.08
C LEU A 84 23.10 14.48 -0.02
N TYR A 85 22.02 15.18 0.34
CA TYR A 85 20.70 14.57 0.38
C TYR A 85 19.60 15.49 -0.13
N GLN A 86 18.48 14.89 -0.49
CA GLN A 86 17.27 15.61 -0.86
C GLN A 86 16.04 14.93 -0.25
N VAL A 87 14.91 15.65 -0.28
CA VAL A 87 13.59 15.09 0.07
C VAL A 87 12.63 15.49 -1.04
N THR A 88 12.47 14.62 -2.03
CA THR A 88 11.74 14.94 -3.26
C THR A 88 10.82 13.78 -3.67
N ARG A 89 9.95 14.06 -4.64
CA ARG A 89 9.07 13.07 -5.24
C ARG A 89 9.88 12.13 -6.14
N LYS A 90 9.55 10.85 -6.06
CA LYS A 90 10.07 9.78 -6.91
C LYS A 90 8.92 9.13 -7.65
N PHE A 91 9.23 8.59 -8.81
CA PHE A 91 8.26 8.01 -9.74
C PHE A 91 8.70 6.61 -10.11
N ARG A 92 7.88 5.60 -9.81
CA ARG A 92 8.10 4.20 -10.22
C ARG A 92 6.77 3.67 -10.77
N ASP A 93 6.75 3.14 -11.99
CA ASP A 93 5.51 2.60 -12.58
C ASP A 93 5.20 1.22 -12.02
N GLU A 94 4.92 1.20 -10.72
CA GLU A 94 4.65 -0.01 -9.96
C GLU A 94 3.51 -0.80 -10.63
N PRO A 95 3.73 -2.08 -11.01
CA PRO A 95 2.75 -2.87 -11.75
C PRO A 95 1.45 -3.06 -10.95
N ARG A 96 1.56 -3.11 -9.62
CA ARG A 96 0.43 -3.30 -8.70
C ARG A 96 0.49 -2.27 -7.55
N PRO A 97 0.05 -1.02 -7.76
CA PRO A 97 -0.02 -0.05 -6.67
C PRO A 97 -1.10 -0.50 -5.66
N ARG A 98 -0.71 -0.71 -4.41
CA ARG A 98 -1.57 -1.27 -3.34
C ARG A 98 -1.27 -0.58 -2.00
N PHE A 99 -2.21 -0.71 -1.05
CA PHE A 99 -2.05 -0.19 0.31
C PHE A 99 -1.80 1.33 0.41
N GLY A 100 -2.34 2.09 -0.54
CA GLY A 100 -2.30 3.56 -0.54
C GLY A 100 -0.88 4.11 -0.55
N LEU A 101 -0.48 4.79 0.54
CA LEU A 101 0.82 5.46 0.65
C LEU A 101 2.00 4.49 0.90
N LEU A 102 1.73 3.21 1.18
CA LEU A 102 2.78 2.21 1.36
C LEU A 102 3.44 1.83 0.03
N ARG A 103 2.65 1.65 -1.04
CA ARG A 103 3.13 1.24 -2.37
C ARG A 103 2.38 1.98 -3.49
N GLY A 104 2.79 3.22 -3.73
CA GLY A 104 2.26 4.09 -4.80
C GLY A 104 3.27 4.34 -5.92
N ARG A 105 2.79 4.87 -7.05
CA ARG A 105 3.64 5.21 -8.21
C ARG A 105 4.37 6.54 -8.08
N GLU A 106 3.78 7.48 -7.36
CA GLU A 106 4.42 8.73 -6.94
C GLU A 106 4.52 8.73 -5.42
N PHE A 107 5.71 8.99 -4.89
CA PHE A 107 5.95 8.98 -3.44
C PHE A 107 7.09 9.93 -3.05
N TYR A 108 7.11 10.39 -1.80
CA TYR A 108 8.24 11.17 -1.29
C TYR A 108 9.30 10.24 -0.72
N MET A 109 10.55 10.47 -1.11
CA MET A 109 11.71 9.77 -0.59
C MET A 109 12.75 10.79 -0.15
N LYS A 110 13.38 10.50 0.99
CA LYS A 110 14.66 11.11 1.33
C LYS A 110 15.75 10.19 0.83
N ASP A 111 16.55 10.65 -0.10
CA ASP A 111 17.69 9.96 -0.70
C ASP A 111 18.95 10.78 -0.39
N MET A 112 20.00 10.10 0.07
CA MET A 112 21.29 10.68 0.44
C MET A 112 22.37 9.87 -0.25
N TYR A 113 23.43 10.56 -0.65
CA TYR A 113 24.58 10.00 -1.33
C TYR A 113 25.83 10.49 -0.61
N SER A 114 26.70 9.55 -0.22
CA SER A 114 28.02 9.87 0.32
C SER A 114 29.09 9.69 -0.72
N PHE A 115 30.11 10.54 -0.66
CA PHE A 115 31.35 10.40 -1.40
C PHE A 115 32.51 10.42 -0.41
N ASP A 116 33.33 9.38 -0.47
CA ASP A 116 34.35 9.06 0.50
C ASP A 116 35.69 8.77 -0.22
N VAL A 117 36.80 8.97 0.50
CA VAL A 117 38.16 8.87 -0.09
C VAL A 117 38.66 7.42 -0.22
N SER A 118 38.16 6.52 0.64
CA SER A 118 38.52 5.11 0.68
C SER A 118 37.35 4.26 1.16
N GLU A 119 37.44 2.95 0.95
CA GLU A 119 36.40 2.00 1.35
C GLU A 119 36.19 2.03 2.87
N GLU A 120 37.27 2.13 3.65
CA GLU A 120 37.19 2.21 5.11
C GLU A 120 36.45 3.46 5.57
N ALA A 121 36.71 4.61 4.92
CA ALA A 121 35.99 5.85 5.19
C ALA A 121 34.50 5.73 4.83
N ALA A 122 34.19 5.11 3.68
CA ALA A 122 32.83 4.86 3.25
C ALA A 122 32.06 3.95 4.22
N LEU A 123 32.70 2.93 4.79
CA LEU A 123 32.08 2.05 5.79
C LEU A 123 31.83 2.76 7.14
N GLN A 124 32.70 3.70 7.52
CA GLN A 124 32.46 4.56 8.69
C GLN A 124 31.27 5.49 8.45
N THR A 125 31.22 6.14 7.28
CA THR A 125 30.09 6.97 6.85
C THR A 125 28.79 6.14 6.80
N TYR A 126 28.82 4.94 6.24
CA TYR A 126 27.68 4.04 6.18
C TYR A 126 27.12 3.72 7.57
N SER A 127 28.01 3.43 8.52
CA SER A 127 27.64 3.16 9.92
C SER A 127 27.05 4.40 10.59
N LEU A 128 27.59 5.59 10.32
CA LEU A 128 27.08 6.86 10.81
C LEU A 128 25.66 7.15 10.29
N VAL A 129 25.41 6.97 8.99
CA VAL A 129 24.06 7.18 8.42
C VAL A 129 23.07 6.15 8.95
N CYS A 130 23.46 4.87 9.07
CA CYS A 130 22.63 3.84 9.69
C CYS A 130 22.21 4.22 11.12
N LYS A 131 23.14 4.75 11.92
CA LYS A 131 22.85 5.22 13.28
C LYS A 131 21.88 6.39 13.28
N ALA A 132 22.01 7.34 12.34
CA ALA A 132 21.05 8.43 12.19
C ALA A 132 19.64 7.91 11.84
N TYR A 133 19.52 6.87 11.02
CA TYR A 133 18.22 6.25 10.70
C TYR A 133 17.61 5.59 11.94
N SER A 134 18.41 4.85 12.71
CA SER A 134 17.97 4.30 14.00
C SER A 134 17.46 5.38 14.94
N ASN A 135 18.13 6.53 15.03
CA ASN A 135 17.70 7.66 15.85
C ASN A 135 16.36 8.23 15.38
N ILE A 136 16.14 8.35 14.05
CA ILE A 136 14.86 8.81 13.48
C ILE A 136 13.71 7.93 13.98
N PHE A 137 13.81 6.62 13.80
CA PHE A 137 12.73 5.70 14.17
C PHE A 137 12.50 5.67 15.69
N SER A 138 13.58 5.73 16.47
CA SER A 138 13.53 5.80 17.93
C SER A 138 12.83 7.08 18.41
N ARG A 139 13.13 8.24 17.80
CA ARG A 139 12.46 9.53 18.10
C ARG A 139 10.99 9.54 17.70
N LEU A 140 10.62 8.78 16.67
CA LEU A 140 9.23 8.56 16.29
C LEU A 140 8.53 7.52 17.18
N GLY A 141 9.23 6.85 18.10
CA GLY A 141 8.65 5.81 18.95
C GLY A 141 8.21 4.58 18.16
N LEU A 142 8.83 4.30 17.02
CA LEU A 142 8.54 3.14 16.19
C LEU A 142 9.52 2.01 16.51
N GLN A 143 9.00 0.80 16.69
CA GLN A 143 9.83 -0.40 16.74
C GLN A 143 10.28 -0.75 15.32
N PHE A 144 11.58 -0.89 15.12
CA PHE A 144 12.18 -1.18 13.82
C PHE A 144 13.26 -2.25 13.96
N LEU A 145 13.54 -2.92 12.85
CA LEU A 145 14.62 -3.88 12.70
C LEU A 145 15.55 -3.40 11.58
N LYS A 146 16.85 -3.44 11.81
CA LYS A 146 17.86 -3.29 10.76
C LYS A 146 18.26 -4.68 10.31
N VAL A 147 17.84 -5.09 9.13
CA VAL A 147 18.08 -6.43 8.57
C VAL A 147 19.06 -6.35 7.40
N GLN A 148 19.82 -7.41 7.15
CA GLN A 148 20.61 -7.52 5.91
C GLN A 148 19.67 -7.67 4.71
N GLY A 149 19.90 -6.90 3.65
CA GLY A 149 19.04 -6.85 2.46
C GLY A 149 19.79 -7.24 1.18
N ALA A 150 19.05 -7.42 0.08
CA ALA A 150 19.66 -7.63 -1.23
C ALA A 150 20.29 -6.32 -1.76
N THR A 151 21.34 -6.43 -2.57
CA THR A 151 21.95 -5.27 -3.26
C THR A 151 21.24 -4.94 -4.58
N GLY A 152 20.56 -5.92 -5.19
CA GLY A 152 19.65 -5.75 -6.31
C GLY A 152 20.24 -5.00 -7.51
N SER A 153 19.38 -4.28 -8.25
CA SER A 153 19.73 -3.50 -9.44
C SER A 153 20.50 -2.20 -9.12
N ILE A 154 20.37 -1.70 -7.89
CA ILE A 154 21.14 -0.56 -7.38
C ILE A 154 22.63 -0.91 -7.34
N GLY A 155 22.96 -2.17 -7.03
CA GLY A 155 24.33 -2.71 -6.94
C GLY A 155 25.01 -2.39 -5.61
N GLY A 156 26.26 -2.83 -5.46
CA GLY A 156 27.04 -2.67 -4.24
C GLY A 156 27.42 -3.99 -3.58
N THR A 157 28.15 -3.90 -2.46
CA THR A 157 28.68 -5.08 -1.72
C THR A 157 28.03 -5.26 -0.34
N LEU A 158 27.48 -4.19 0.25
CA LEU A 158 26.81 -4.22 1.55
C LEU A 158 25.46 -3.50 1.49
N SER A 159 24.43 -4.11 2.05
CA SER A 159 23.06 -3.59 2.03
C SER A 159 22.32 -3.91 3.33
N HIS A 160 21.59 -2.92 3.85
CA HIS A 160 20.71 -3.08 5.00
C HIS A 160 19.37 -2.39 4.78
N GLU A 161 18.30 -3.07 5.16
CA GLU A 161 16.94 -2.57 5.14
C GLU A 161 16.49 -2.22 6.56
N PHE A 162 15.72 -1.15 6.69
CA PHE A 162 15.05 -0.74 7.91
C PHE A 162 13.59 -1.14 7.79
N GLN A 163 13.21 -2.13 8.58
CA GLN A 163 11.93 -2.83 8.49
C GLN A 163 11.10 -2.53 9.74
N LEU A 164 9.82 -2.18 9.56
CA LEU A 164 8.88 -2.08 10.66
C LEU A 164 8.05 -3.38 10.73
N PRO A 165 8.15 -4.18 11.80
CA PRO A 165 7.42 -5.45 11.92
C PRO A 165 5.91 -5.24 11.85
N SER A 166 5.24 -5.88 10.88
CA SER A 166 3.80 -5.73 10.66
C SER A 166 3.23 -6.87 9.80
N ASP A 167 2.02 -7.32 10.11
CA ASP A 167 1.35 -8.40 9.36
C ASP A 167 0.96 -8.01 7.92
N VAL A 168 0.78 -6.70 7.67
CA VAL A 168 0.54 -6.15 6.33
C VAL A 168 1.83 -5.91 5.54
N GLY A 169 2.99 -6.14 6.14
CA GLY A 169 4.29 -6.07 5.46
C GLY A 169 4.38 -7.06 4.31
N GLU A 170 4.96 -6.61 3.20
CA GLU A 170 5.18 -7.46 2.01
C GLU A 170 6.47 -8.27 2.14
N ASP A 171 7.45 -7.77 2.88
CA ASP A 171 8.75 -8.43 3.06
C ASP A 171 8.68 -9.48 4.16
N ARG A 172 9.39 -10.59 3.92
CA ARG A 172 9.52 -11.69 4.88
C ARG A 172 10.92 -11.65 5.45
N LEU A 173 11.01 -11.57 6.77
CA LEU A 173 12.24 -11.38 7.53
C LEU A 173 12.56 -12.66 8.29
N ALA A 174 13.81 -13.12 8.21
CA ALA A 174 14.34 -14.15 9.09
C ALA A 174 15.05 -13.51 10.30
N MET A 175 14.65 -13.90 11.51
CA MET A 175 15.25 -13.46 12.76
C MET A 175 15.78 -14.64 13.55
N CYS A 176 17.00 -14.58 14.04
CA CYS A 176 17.54 -15.61 14.92
C CYS A 176 16.94 -15.50 16.33
N THR A 177 16.61 -16.64 16.96
CA THR A 177 16.16 -16.68 18.36
C THR A 177 17.29 -16.59 19.38
N ASN A 178 18.53 -16.82 18.95
CA ASN A 178 19.69 -17.00 19.84
C ASN A 178 20.74 -15.88 19.72
N CYS A 179 20.67 -15.03 18.69
CA CYS A 179 21.58 -13.90 18.48
C CYS A 179 20.92 -12.79 17.65
N ASP A 180 21.60 -11.65 17.48
CA ASP A 180 21.07 -10.46 16.80
C ASP A 180 21.01 -10.56 15.25
N PHE A 181 21.18 -11.76 14.70
CA PHE A 181 21.11 -11.94 13.25
C PHE A 181 19.68 -11.72 12.73
N SER A 182 19.56 -10.84 11.75
CA SER A 182 18.33 -10.63 10.99
C SER A 182 18.61 -10.29 9.53
N ALA A 183 17.82 -10.88 8.63
CA ALA A 183 17.99 -10.78 7.18
C ALA A 183 16.64 -10.83 6.47
N ASN A 184 16.55 -10.21 5.31
CA ASN A 184 15.46 -10.45 4.37
C ASN A 184 15.56 -11.90 3.85
N LEU A 185 14.45 -12.63 3.77
CA LEU A 185 14.45 -14.01 3.29
C LEU A 185 14.99 -14.15 1.85
N GLU A 186 14.94 -13.09 1.04
CA GLU A 186 15.52 -13.09 -0.32
C GLU A 186 17.02 -13.40 -0.34
N ILE A 187 17.75 -13.09 0.73
CA ILE A 187 19.20 -13.37 0.83
C ILE A 187 19.53 -14.63 1.63
N VAL A 188 18.54 -15.24 2.29
CA VAL A 188 18.72 -16.49 3.05
C VAL A 188 18.50 -17.66 2.09
N LYS A 189 19.54 -18.48 1.89
CA LYS A 189 19.44 -19.67 1.03
C LYS A 189 18.40 -20.65 1.61
N SER A 190 17.51 -21.14 0.74
CA SER A 190 16.32 -21.95 1.08
C SER A 190 16.57 -23.19 1.93
N ASP A 191 17.79 -23.71 1.93
CA ASP A 191 18.11 -25.02 2.54
C ASP A 191 18.58 -24.94 4.00
N GLU A 192 18.72 -23.74 4.58
CA GLU A 192 19.15 -23.56 5.97
C GLU A 192 18.19 -22.64 6.75
N MET A 193 17.16 -23.21 7.38
CA MET A 193 16.41 -22.60 8.51
C MET A 193 17.28 -22.54 9.80
N ARG A 194 18.58 -22.25 9.63
CA ARG A 194 19.54 -22.11 10.72
C ARG A 194 20.29 -20.80 10.54
N CYS A 195 20.44 -20.07 11.63
CA CYS A 195 21.17 -18.82 11.67
C CYS A 195 22.61 -19.04 11.17
N PRO A 196 23.09 -18.25 10.19
CA PRO A 196 24.45 -18.43 9.66
C PRO A 196 25.53 -18.11 10.69
N VAL A 197 25.20 -17.31 11.71
CA VAL A 197 26.14 -16.88 12.77
C VAL A 197 26.26 -17.92 13.88
N CYS A 198 25.14 -18.33 14.48
CA CYS A 198 25.15 -19.17 15.69
C CYS A 198 24.51 -20.55 15.49
N LYS A 199 24.06 -20.89 14.28
CA LYS A 199 23.38 -22.14 13.90
C LYS A 199 22.08 -22.45 14.67
N GLY A 200 21.55 -21.47 15.41
CA GLY A 200 20.23 -21.53 16.07
C GLY A 200 19.07 -21.43 15.09
N GLY A 201 17.83 -21.59 15.56
CA GLY A 201 16.63 -21.49 14.72
C GLY A 201 16.36 -20.07 14.20
N LEU A 202 15.77 -19.98 13.02
CA LEU A 202 15.26 -18.73 12.45
C LEU A 202 13.73 -18.69 12.59
N VAL A 203 13.20 -17.54 12.98
CA VAL A 203 11.77 -17.24 13.03
C VAL A 203 11.45 -16.24 11.93
N GLU A 204 10.36 -16.49 11.22
CA GLU A 204 9.88 -15.60 10.19
C GLU A 204 8.93 -14.54 10.74
N LYS A 205 9.09 -13.29 10.28
CA LYS A 205 8.14 -12.20 10.51
C LYS A 205 7.93 -11.40 9.23
N LYS A 206 6.78 -10.73 9.12
CA LYS A 206 6.54 -9.76 8.05
C LYS A 206 6.98 -8.36 8.44
N GLY A 207 7.44 -7.58 7.46
CA GLY A 207 7.95 -6.23 7.66
C GLY A 207 7.54 -5.26 6.54
N ILE A 208 7.40 -3.99 6.92
CA ILE A 208 7.28 -2.88 5.97
C ILE A 208 8.65 -2.21 5.84
N GLU A 209 9.26 -2.31 4.66
CA GLU A 209 10.54 -1.63 4.38
C GLU A 209 10.34 -0.13 4.32
N VAL A 210 10.85 0.59 5.31
CA VAL A 210 10.75 2.06 5.37
C VAL A 210 12.05 2.77 4.98
N GLY A 211 13.14 2.01 4.83
CA GLY A 211 14.43 2.52 4.42
C GLY A 211 15.37 1.44 3.92
N HIS A 212 16.30 1.84 3.05
CA HIS A 212 17.30 0.96 2.47
C HIS A 212 18.61 1.72 2.32
N THR A 213 19.71 1.09 2.74
CA THR A 213 21.06 1.67 2.69
C THR A 213 22.02 0.73 1.97
N PHE A 214 22.74 1.25 0.99
CA PHE A 214 23.68 0.51 0.14
C PHE A 214 25.08 1.13 0.19
N PHE A 215 26.09 0.29 0.29
CA PHE A 215 27.46 0.67 -0.06
C PHE A 215 27.68 0.31 -1.53
N LEU A 216 27.79 1.34 -2.37
CA LEU A 216 27.83 1.21 -3.83
C LEU A 216 29.24 0.97 -4.39
N GLY A 217 30.27 1.16 -3.56
CA GLY A 217 31.65 1.14 -3.99
C GLY A 217 31.92 2.22 -5.04
N THR A 218 32.71 1.86 -6.06
CA THR A 218 33.03 2.74 -7.20
C THR A 218 32.11 2.54 -8.43
N LYS A 219 30.96 1.88 -8.27
CA LYS A 219 30.07 1.52 -9.39
C LYS A 219 29.66 2.72 -10.24
N TYR A 220 29.23 3.82 -9.63
CA TYR A 220 28.79 5.01 -10.37
C TYR A 220 29.94 5.98 -10.62
N SER A 221 30.87 6.14 -9.67
CA SER A 221 32.02 7.03 -9.82
C SER A 221 32.92 6.62 -10.97
N SER A 222 33.07 5.32 -11.25
CA SER A 222 33.80 4.82 -12.43
C SER A 222 33.13 5.20 -13.76
N VAL A 223 31.79 5.18 -13.83
CA VAL A 223 31.02 5.54 -15.03
C VAL A 223 31.12 7.04 -15.34
N PHE A 224 30.92 7.88 -14.32
CA PHE A 224 30.89 9.34 -14.49
C PHE A 224 32.25 10.00 -14.23
N LYS A 225 33.29 9.22 -13.92
CA LYS A 225 34.64 9.68 -13.58
C LYS A 225 34.67 10.68 -12.42
N ALA A 226 33.85 10.43 -11.40
CA ALA A 226 33.87 11.22 -10.17
C ALA A 226 35.11 10.84 -9.33
N THR A 227 36.11 11.71 -9.31
CA THR A 227 37.38 11.49 -8.59
C THR A 227 37.53 12.39 -7.38
N VAL A 228 38.32 11.92 -6.41
CA VAL A 228 38.72 12.65 -5.21
C VAL A 228 40.23 12.56 -5.05
N GLN A 229 40.85 13.61 -4.50
CA GLN A 229 42.28 13.62 -4.22
C GLN A 229 42.54 13.06 -2.83
N THR A 230 43.48 12.14 -2.70
CA THR A 230 43.97 11.66 -1.41
C THR A 230 44.84 12.73 -0.72
N ALA A 231 45.27 12.46 0.53
CA ALA A 231 46.21 13.32 1.24
C ALA A 231 47.55 13.53 0.50
N ASP A 232 47.93 12.56 -0.34
CA ASP A 232 49.12 12.58 -1.17
C ASP A 232 48.90 13.24 -2.55
N ASN A 233 47.76 13.91 -2.74
CA ASN A 233 47.32 14.52 -4.01
C ASN A 233 47.17 13.54 -5.18
N VAL A 234 46.95 12.25 -4.89
CA VAL A 234 46.67 11.23 -5.92
C VAL A 234 45.16 11.20 -6.21
N PRO A 235 44.72 11.35 -7.47
CA PRO A 235 43.31 11.21 -7.81
C PRO A 235 42.88 9.74 -7.78
N VAL A 236 41.86 9.43 -6.99
CA VAL A 236 41.21 8.12 -6.91
C VAL A 236 39.72 8.25 -7.20
N LEU A 237 39.06 7.16 -7.60
CA LEU A 237 37.60 7.18 -7.75
C LEU A 237 36.94 7.35 -6.38
N ALA A 238 35.88 8.15 -6.32
CA ALA A 238 35.13 8.33 -5.09
C ALA A 238 34.45 7.02 -4.69
N GLU A 239 34.60 6.61 -3.43
CA GLU A 239 33.80 5.54 -2.85
C GLU A 239 32.42 6.09 -2.48
N MET A 240 31.36 5.35 -2.81
CA MET A 240 30.00 5.86 -2.70
C MET A 240 29.10 4.99 -1.82
N GLY A 241 28.20 5.66 -1.10
CA GLY A 241 27.04 5.05 -0.46
C GLY A 241 25.75 5.74 -0.87
N CYS A 242 24.63 5.00 -0.91
CA CYS A 242 23.31 5.60 -1.05
C CYS A 242 22.34 5.14 0.05
N TYR A 243 21.51 6.07 0.51
CA TYR A 243 20.70 5.90 1.70
C TYR A 243 19.31 6.47 1.46
N GLY A 244 18.31 5.60 1.34
CA GLY A 244 16.91 5.93 1.06
C GLY A 244 15.99 5.75 2.28
N LEU A 245 15.08 6.69 2.48
CA LEU A 245 13.94 6.59 3.40
C LEU A 245 12.66 6.96 2.67
N GLY A 246 11.67 6.06 2.65
CA GLY A 246 10.36 6.33 2.07
C GLY A 246 9.53 7.23 2.98
N VAL A 247 9.57 8.55 2.80
CA VAL A 247 8.91 9.52 3.71
C VAL A 247 7.39 9.32 3.77
N THR A 248 6.74 9.13 2.63
CA THR A 248 5.29 8.80 2.59
C THR A 248 5.00 7.44 3.21
N ARG A 249 5.89 6.47 2.98
CA ARG A 249 5.75 5.11 3.50
C ARG A 249 5.92 5.07 5.02
N ILE A 250 6.92 5.77 5.59
CA ILE A 250 7.11 5.95 7.03
C ILE A 250 5.85 6.56 7.66
N LEU A 251 5.28 7.60 7.03
CA LEU A 251 4.07 8.23 7.53
C LEU A 251 2.90 7.23 7.62
N ALA A 252 2.69 6.45 6.57
CA ALA A 252 1.62 5.46 6.50
C ALA A 252 1.86 4.29 7.46
N ALA A 253 3.08 3.74 7.49
CA ALA A 253 3.45 2.64 8.37
C ALA A 253 3.37 3.04 9.85
N SER A 254 3.71 4.30 10.19
CA SER A 254 3.54 4.82 11.55
C SER A 254 2.08 4.79 12.00
N ILE A 255 1.15 5.14 11.10
CA ILE A 255 -0.28 5.11 11.38
C ILE A 255 -0.75 3.67 11.52
N GLU A 256 -0.37 2.80 10.58
CA GLU A 256 -0.74 1.39 10.58
C GLU A 256 -0.35 0.70 11.89
N LEU A 257 0.88 0.92 12.36
CA LEU A 257 1.43 0.25 13.53
C LEU A 257 0.87 0.78 14.85
N LEU A 258 0.60 2.08 14.94
CA LEU A 258 0.21 2.71 16.19
C LEU A 258 -1.31 2.78 16.36
N SER A 259 -2.06 2.81 15.26
CA SER A 259 -3.51 2.96 15.29
C SER A 259 -4.20 1.69 15.78
N THR A 260 -5.42 1.87 16.28
CA THR A 260 -6.32 0.76 16.58
C THR A 260 -7.52 0.83 15.65
N GLU A 261 -8.38 -0.18 15.68
CA GLU A 261 -9.62 -0.21 14.88
C GLU A 261 -10.50 1.04 15.09
N ASN A 262 -10.43 1.68 16.27
CA ASN A 262 -11.31 2.79 16.65
C ASN A 262 -10.61 4.17 16.64
N ALA A 263 -9.28 4.23 16.49
CA ALA A 263 -8.55 5.49 16.61
C ALA A 263 -7.25 5.51 15.81
N ILE A 264 -7.07 6.59 15.04
CA ILE A 264 -5.79 6.92 14.43
C ILE A 264 -4.85 7.41 15.53
N ARG A 265 -3.68 6.79 15.66
CA ARG A 265 -2.64 7.24 16.60
C ARG A 265 -1.42 7.72 15.83
N TRP A 266 -0.97 8.91 16.17
CA TRP A 266 0.19 9.54 15.55
C TRP A 266 1.40 9.43 16.47
N PRO A 267 2.62 9.25 15.92
CA PRO A 267 3.82 9.61 16.66
C PRO A 267 3.76 11.07 17.06
N ASN A 268 4.13 11.37 18.31
CA ASN A 268 3.99 12.70 18.89
C ASN A 268 4.63 13.80 18.01
N LEU A 269 5.84 13.55 17.49
CA LEU A 269 6.59 14.51 16.67
C LEU A 269 5.92 14.86 15.33
N ILE A 270 5.07 13.97 14.79
CA ILE A 270 4.46 14.15 13.47
C ILE A 270 2.94 14.28 13.51
N ALA A 271 2.33 14.25 14.69
CA ALA A 271 0.91 14.53 14.90
C ALA A 271 0.55 15.89 14.26
N PRO A 272 -0.51 16.00 13.45
CA PRO A 272 -0.87 17.26 12.78
C PRO A 272 -1.03 18.43 13.74
N TYR A 273 -1.70 18.17 14.87
CA TYR A 273 -1.90 19.09 15.97
C TYR A 273 -1.59 18.36 17.29
N GLN A 274 -1.11 19.10 18.29
CA GLN A 274 -0.82 18.56 19.63
C GLN A 274 -2.06 18.57 20.51
N VAL A 275 -2.90 19.60 20.35
CA VAL A 275 -4.16 19.79 21.07
C VAL A 275 -5.23 20.20 20.05
N CYS A 276 -6.41 19.58 20.14
CA CYS A 276 -7.59 19.97 19.39
C CYS A 276 -8.60 20.58 20.36
N LEU A 277 -8.80 21.89 20.29
CA LEU A 277 -9.77 22.58 21.11
C LEU A 277 -11.13 22.51 20.43
N ILE A 278 -12.12 21.90 21.09
CA ILE A 278 -13.47 21.75 20.56
C ILE A 278 -14.38 22.71 21.34
N PRO A 279 -14.80 23.84 20.75
CA PRO A 279 -15.66 24.77 21.45
C PRO A 279 -17.05 24.18 21.66
N PRO A 280 -17.76 24.61 22.72
CA PRO A 280 -19.15 24.23 22.92
C PRO A 280 -20.00 24.72 21.75
N LYS A 281 -21.09 23.99 21.49
CA LYS A 281 -22.01 24.32 20.38
C LYS A 281 -22.48 25.77 20.49
N SER A 282 -22.43 26.50 19.37
CA SER A 282 -22.95 27.88 19.29
C SER A 282 -24.42 27.92 19.73
N GLY A 283 -24.76 28.88 20.59
CA GLY A 283 -26.09 29.02 21.21
C GLY A 283 -26.35 28.11 22.43
N SER A 284 -25.38 27.31 22.88
CA SER A 284 -25.50 26.57 24.14
C SER A 284 -25.36 27.49 25.36
N LYS A 285 -25.83 27.04 26.54
CA LYS A 285 -25.62 27.77 27.81
C LYS A 285 -24.14 27.99 28.13
N ALA A 286 -23.27 27.11 27.62
CA ALA A 286 -21.81 27.19 27.72
C ALA A 286 -21.17 28.02 26.60
N HIS A 287 -21.93 28.74 25.76
CA HIS A 287 -21.35 29.55 24.70
C HIS A 287 -20.45 30.67 25.25
N LYS A 288 -20.70 31.15 26.47
CA LYS A 288 -19.83 32.11 27.17
C LYS A 288 -18.40 31.58 27.42
N THR A 289 -18.20 30.27 27.43
CA THR A 289 -16.87 29.65 27.56
C THR A 289 -16.08 29.59 26.24
N THR A 290 -16.68 30.03 25.12
CA THR A 290 -15.99 30.10 23.81
C THR A 290 -14.84 31.12 23.86
N GLU A 291 -15.02 32.24 24.56
CA GLU A 291 -13.97 33.26 24.75
C GLU A 291 -12.75 32.68 25.48
N LEU A 292 -12.96 31.89 26.53
CA LEU A 292 -11.91 31.16 27.24
C LEU A 292 -11.14 30.18 26.33
N ILE A 293 -11.85 29.50 25.42
CA ILE A 293 -11.22 28.58 24.47
C ILE A 293 -10.41 29.35 23.41
N GLU A 294 -10.88 30.52 22.98
CA GLU A 294 -10.12 31.41 22.10
C GLU A 294 -8.90 32.01 22.79
N ASP A 295 -8.99 32.34 24.07
CA ASP A 295 -7.87 32.80 24.89
C ASP A 295 -6.84 31.67 25.08
N LEU A 296 -7.28 30.45 25.39
CA LEU A 296 -6.45 29.25 25.43
C LEU A 296 -5.77 28.97 24.07
N HIS A 297 -6.51 29.11 22.97
CA HIS A 297 -5.96 28.98 21.62
C HIS A 297 -4.89 30.05 21.35
N ARG A 298 -5.13 31.31 21.73
CA ARG A 298 -4.16 32.42 21.59
C ARG A 298 -2.90 32.18 22.41
N ALA A 299 -3.06 31.77 23.67
CA ALA A 299 -1.96 31.42 24.56
C ALA A 299 -1.14 30.23 24.02
N ALA A 300 -1.80 29.16 23.58
CA ALA A 300 -1.17 27.97 23.03
C ALA A 300 -0.50 28.21 21.66
N SER A 301 -1.02 29.16 20.87
CA SER A 301 -0.48 29.49 19.54
C SER A 301 0.73 30.43 19.57
N GLY A 302 1.17 30.88 20.75
CA GLY A 302 2.32 31.79 20.90
C GLY A 302 2.12 33.18 20.27
N ARG A 303 0.88 33.56 19.92
CA ARG A 303 0.51 34.89 19.40
C ARG A 303 0.11 35.85 20.52
N ALA A 304 0.87 35.85 21.61
CA ALA A 304 0.84 36.98 22.54
C ALA A 304 1.59 38.14 21.86
N GLU A 305 0.83 39.02 21.20
CA GLU A 305 1.34 40.33 20.78
C GLU A 305 1.95 41.01 22.01
N ARG A 306 3.22 41.41 21.87
CA ARG A 306 3.81 42.46 22.69
C ARG A 306 2.98 43.73 22.47
N ARG A 307 1.99 43.98 23.31
CA ARG A 307 1.48 45.33 23.49
C ARG A 307 2.52 46.12 24.28
N SER A 308 3.12 47.07 23.58
CA SER A 308 3.95 48.15 24.08
C SER A 308 3.28 48.91 25.23
N GLY A 309 4.05 49.15 26.29
CA GLY A 309 4.04 50.38 27.10
C GLY A 309 2.74 50.75 27.82
N ALA A 310 2.57 50.25 29.05
CA ALA A 310 2.01 51.03 30.14
C ALA A 310 2.49 50.45 31.48
N THR A 311 3.03 51.35 32.28
CA THR A 311 3.64 51.23 33.61
C THR A 311 2.83 50.36 34.59
N LEU A 312 3.47 49.35 35.18
CA LEU A 312 3.01 48.68 36.41
C LEU A 312 4.05 48.94 37.50
N SER A 313 3.88 50.08 38.17
CA SER A 313 4.41 50.36 39.49
C SER A 313 3.32 51.13 40.23
N HIS A 314 3.02 50.70 41.45
CA HIS A 314 1.94 51.15 42.35
C HIS A 314 0.61 50.39 42.21
N MET A 315 0.47 49.34 43.01
CA MET A 315 -0.65 49.10 43.95
C MET A 315 -0.57 47.65 44.44
N ALA A 316 0.28 47.40 45.44
CA ALA A 316 0.28 46.17 46.23
C ALA A 316 1.00 46.42 47.55
N GLU A 317 0.51 47.36 48.36
CA GLU A 317 0.83 47.46 49.77
C GLU A 317 -0.45 47.88 50.50
N ASN A 318 -0.78 47.15 51.58
CA ASN A 318 -1.95 47.27 52.47
C ASN A 318 -3.13 46.33 52.19
N GLU A 319 -2.96 45.01 52.43
CA GLU A 319 -4.04 44.14 52.97
C GLU A 319 -3.55 42.75 53.47
N GLU A 320 -2.24 42.54 53.70
CA GLU A 320 -1.71 41.23 54.15
C GLU A 320 -1.67 41.06 55.69
N GLY A 321 -1.86 42.12 56.49
CA GLY A 321 -1.67 42.05 57.95
C GLY A 321 -2.82 41.42 58.76
N ASP A 322 -4.03 41.30 58.20
CA ASP A 322 -5.23 40.85 58.95
C ASP A 322 -5.59 39.37 58.68
N TRP A 323 -5.19 38.84 57.52
CA TRP A 323 -5.46 37.45 57.13
C TRP A 323 -4.60 36.44 57.87
N ASP A 324 -3.32 36.75 58.11
CA ASP A 324 -2.42 35.85 58.84
C ASP A 324 -2.85 35.68 60.31
N ALA A 325 -3.33 36.76 60.95
CA ALA A 325 -3.88 36.71 62.30
C ALA A 325 -5.22 35.94 62.41
N PHE A 326 -5.99 35.89 61.33
CA PHE A 326 -7.22 35.10 61.23
C PHE A 326 -6.92 33.61 61.01
N LEU A 327 -5.93 33.28 60.17
CA LEU A 327 -5.54 31.89 59.87
C LEU A 327 -4.87 31.19 61.06
N ASP A 328 -4.14 31.91 61.91
CA ASP A 328 -3.51 31.36 63.12
C ASP A 328 -4.53 30.81 64.14
N LYS A 329 -5.78 31.28 64.12
CA LYS A 329 -6.87 30.74 64.97
C LYS A 329 -7.32 29.34 64.56
N PHE A 330 -6.99 28.89 63.36
CA PHE A 330 -7.33 27.56 62.83
C PHE A 330 -6.15 26.58 62.85
N GLN A 331 -4.97 26.99 63.33
CA GLN A 331 -3.76 26.15 63.46
C GLN A 331 -3.67 25.42 64.82
N GLY A 332 -4.81 25.08 65.44
CA GLY A 332 -4.82 24.19 66.60
C GLY A 332 -4.48 22.73 66.23
N PRO A 333 -3.89 21.93 67.13
CA PRO A 333 -3.45 20.57 66.83
C PRO A 333 -4.59 19.53 66.69
N GLN A 334 -5.86 19.94 66.73
CA GLN A 334 -7.01 19.04 66.61
C GLN A 334 -7.62 19.11 65.20
N ARG A 335 -7.37 18.09 64.39
CA ARG A 335 -8.09 17.84 63.13
C ARG A 335 -9.47 17.22 63.43
N TYR A 336 -10.49 17.57 62.63
CA TYR A 336 -11.79 16.89 62.66
C TYR A 336 -11.61 15.39 62.30
N GLU A 337 -12.32 14.50 63.02
CA GLU A 337 -12.37 13.08 62.67
C GLU A 337 -12.98 12.90 61.27
N GLY A 338 -12.26 12.22 60.37
CA GLY A 338 -12.69 11.97 59.00
C GLY A 338 -12.33 13.05 57.96
N ALA A 339 -11.48 14.03 58.30
CA ALA A 339 -10.98 15.00 57.33
C ALA A 339 -10.11 14.31 56.25
N PHE A 340 -10.31 14.70 54.99
CA PHE A 340 -9.48 14.23 53.88
C PHE A 340 -8.01 14.56 54.09
N ASN A 341 -7.13 13.68 53.63
CA ASN A 341 -5.70 13.92 53.76
C ASN A 341 -5.24 15.06 52.82
N PRO A 342 -4.54 16.10 53.31
CA PRO A 342 -4.14 17.27 52.51
C PRO A 342 -3.35 16.96 51.23
N THR A 343 -2.66 15.83 51.16
CA THR A 343 -1.88 15.43 49.98
C THR A 343 -2.61 14.45 49.05
N THR A 344 -3.68 13.80 49.51
CA THR A 344 -4.44 12.79 48.74
C THR A 344 -5.94 13.09 48.67
N TRP A 345 -6.40 14.26 49.12
CA TRP A 345 -7.82 14.60 49.20
C TRP A 345 -8.53 14.55 47.84
N GLU A 346 -7.87 14.92 46.75
CA GLU A 346 -8.45 14.82 45.41
C GLU A 346 -8.75 13.37 45.02
N GLN A 347 -7.89 12.44 45.44
CA GLN A 347 -8.08 11.01 45.20
C GLN A 347 -9.18 10.46 46.09
N GLU A 348 -9.23 10.87 47.36
CA GLU A 348 -10.29 10.46 48.30
C GLU A 348 -11.67 11.01 47.90
N PHE A 349 -11.71 12.22 47.33
CA PHE A 349 -12.93 12.86 46.85
C PHE A 349 -13.46 12.22 45.56
N ASP A 350 -12.56 11.82 44.65
CA ASP A 350 -12.92 11.12 43.39
C ASP A 350 -13.46 9.71 43.63
N GLN A 351 -13.23 9.11 44.81
CA GLN A 351 -13.78 7.81 45.19
C GLN A 351 -15.26 7.89 45.63
N ILE A 352 -15.80 9.08 45.89
CA ILE A 352 -17.18 9.24 46.34
C ILE A 352 -18.11 9.20 45.12
N PRO A 353 -19.09 8.28 45.04
CA PRO A 353 -19.94 8.07 43.87
C PRO A 353 -20.59 9.32 43.26
N MET A 354 -20.93 10.30 44.10
CA MET A 354 -21.59 11.54 43.68
C MET A 354 -20.62 12.58 43.07
N PHE A 355 -19.32 12.46 43.36
CA PHE A 355 -18.27 13.40 42.95
C PHE A 355 -17.21 12.77 42.02
N MET A 356 -17.37 11.47 41.75
CA MET A 356 -16.50 10.68 40.89
C MET A 356 -16.50 11.23 39.47
N LYS A 357 -15.32 11.62 38.98
CA LYS A 357 -15.14 12.17 37.63
C LYS A 357 -15.27 11.09 36.57
N ASN A 358 -14.86 9.86 36.88
CA ASN A 358 -14.88 8.71 35.97
C ASN A 358 -15.43 7.47 36.67
N PRO A 359 -16.73 7.15 36.54
CA PRO A 359 -17.28 5.92 37.10
C PRO A 359 -16.70 4.67 36.41
N PRO A 360 -16.49 3.57 37.15
CA PRO A 360 -16.01 2.31 36.58
C PRO A 360 -17.03 1.75 35.57
N SER A 361 -16.52 1.18 34.47
CA SER A 361 -17.35 0.65 33.38
C SER A 361 -18.17 -0.60 33.76
N GLU A 362 -17.73 -1.34 34.78
CA GLU A 362 -18.49 -2.42 35.43
C GLU A 362 -18.48 -2.18 36.94
N ILE A 363 -19.67 -2.09 37.54
CA ILE A 363 -19.84 -1.86 38.97
C ILE A 363 -19.82 -3.22 39.68
N ASN A 364 -18.75 -3.50 40.43
CA ASN A 364 -18.68 -4.68 41.28
C ASN A 364 -19.34 -4.39 42.65
N PRO A 365 -20.45 -5.05 43.03
CA PRO A 365 -21.16 -4.78 44.29
C PRO A 365 -20.33 -5.00 45.55
N LYS A 366 -19.29 -5.83 45.49
CA LYS A 366 -18.37 -6.07 46.62
C LYS A 366 -17.29 -4.99 46.75
N GLN A 367 -16.93 -4.33 45.65
CA GLN A 367 -15.89 -3.29 45.65
C GLN A 367 -16.50 -1.89 45.77
N ASN A 368 -17.69 -1.66 45.21
CA ASN A 368 -18.36 -0.36 45.17
C ASN A 368 -19.84 -0.51 45.55
N PRO A 369 -20.15 -0.75 46.84
CA PRO A 369 -21.52 -1.04 47.29
C PRO A 369 -22.47 0.14 47.04
N ASP A 370 -22.00 1.37 47.17
CA ASP A 370 -22.82 2.58 46.99
C ASP A 370 -23.19 2.81 45.52
N LEU A 371 -22.26 2.56 44.57
CA LEU A 371 -22.55 2.60 43.13
C LEU A 371 -23.51 1.49 42.71
N ALA A 372 -23.36 0.30 43.29
CA ALA A 372 -24.26 -0.82 43.01
C ALA A 372 -25.69 -0.54 43.51
N CYS A 373 -25.82 0.10 44.68
CA CYS A 373 -27.09 0.56 45.22
C CYS A 373 -27.77 1.59 44.30
N LEU A 374 -27.01 2.59 43.82
CA LEU A 374 -27.53 3.58 42.86
C LEU A 374 -27.98 2.93 41.55
N GLN A 375 -27.23 1.95 41.03
CA GLN A 375 -27.60 1.23 39.81
C GLN A 375 -28.88 0.38 40.01
N SER A 376 -29.05 -0.26 41.17
CA SER A 376 -30.27 -1.02 41.47
C SER A 376 -31.52 -0.14 41.60
N ILE A 377 -31.37 1.12 42.01
CA ILE A 377 -32.49 2.08 42.07
C ILE A 377 -32.93 2.53 40.68
N VAL A 378 -32.00 2.63 39.70
CA VAL A 378 -32.30 3.06 38.33
C VAL A 378 -33.01 1.98 37.51
N PHE A 379 -32.71 0.70 37.77
CA PHE A 379 -33.28 -0.46 37.08
C PHE A 379 -34.15 -1.33 37.99
N ASP A 380 -34.91 -0.70 38.88
CA ASP A 380 -35.83 -1.38 39.78
C ASP A 380 -36.81 -2.26 38.99
N GLU A 381 -36.88 -3.55 39.35
CA GLU A 381 -37.71 -4.55 38.67
C GLU A 381 -39.21 -4.30 38.87
N GLU A 382 -39.59 -3.43 39.83
CA GLU A 382 -40.98 -3.01 40.07
C GLU A 382 -41.50 -1.96 39.06
N GLN A 383 -40.64 -1.40 38.19
CA GLN A 383 -41.04 -0.43 37.16
C GLN A 383 -41.81 -1.08 35.99
N SER A 384 -42.76 -0.34 35.41
CA SER A 384 -43.52 -0.81 34.24
C SER A 384 -42.62 -1.10 33.03
N SER A 385 -43.03 -2.03 32.15
CA SER A 385 -42.25 -2.39 30.96
C SER A 385 -42.01 -1.20 30.03
N GLU A 386 -42.93 -0.24 29.99
CA GLU A 386 -42.82 1.03 29.28
C GLU A 386 -41.76 1.97 29.88
N GLU A 387 -41.67 2.07 31.21
CA GLU A 387 -40.67 2.89 31.89
C GLU A 387 -39.27 2.31 31.73
N GLN A 388 -39.12 1.00 31.86
CA GLN A 388 -37.85 0.32 31.61
C GLN A 388 -37.38 0.55 30.16
N ALA A 389 -38.28 0.43 29.16
CA ALA A 389 -37.96 0.70 27.77
C ALA A 389 -37.56 2.17 27.53
N LYS A 390 -38.17 3.12 28.24
CA LYS A 390 -37.77 4.55 28.20
C LYS A 390 -36.39 4.77 28.81
N THR A 391 -36.05 4.10 29.90
CA THR A 391 -34.73 4.16 30.53
C THR A 391 -33.65 3.68 29.56
N TYR A 392 -33.82 2.51 28.96
CA TYR A 392 -32.89 1.99 27.94
C TYR A 392 -32.82 2.86 26.68
N LYS A 393 -33.93 3.48 26.26
CA LYS A 393 -33.92 4.47 25.17
C LYS A 393 -33.05 5.68 25.54
N ASN A 394 -33.16 6.20 26.77
CA ASN A 394 -32.39 7.35 27.21
C ASN A 394 -30.90 7.00 27.34
N GLU A 395 -30.58 5.86 27.96
CA GLU A 395 -29.21 5.34 28.06
C GLU A 395 -28.59 5.15 26.66
N GLY A 396 -29.33 4.51 25.74
CA GLY A 396 -28.89 4.35 24.36
C GLY A 396 -28.66 5.69 23.65
N ASN A 397 -29.46 6.73 23.94
CA ASN A 397 -29.26 8.07 23.40
C ASN A 397 -28.02 8.74 23.98
N ASP A 398 -27.67 8.49 25.24
CA ASP A 398 -26.48 9.05 25.88
C ASP A 398 -25.22 8.41 25.31
N TYR A 399 -25.17 7.07 25.17
CA TYR A 399 -24.11 6.40 24.42
C TYR A 399 -24.04 6.88 22.95
N PHE A 400 -25.17 7.17 22.33
CA PHE A 400 -25.21 7.71 20.97
C PHE A 400 -24.57 9.10 20.89
N LYS A 401 -24.79 9.98 21.89
CA LYS A 401 -24.15 11.30 21.96
C LYS A 401 -22.64 11.18 22.20
N GLU A 402 -22.23 10.19 22.98
CA GLU A 402 -20.82 9.85 23.24
C GLU A 402 -20.13 9.17 22.03
N LYS A 403 -20.88 8.87 20.96
CA LYS A 403 -20.44 8.12 19.77
C LYS A 403 -20.04 6.67 20.05
N ASP A 404 -20.40 6.12 21.21
CA ASP A 404 -20.32 4.67 21.47
C ASP A 404 -21.54 3.98 20.86
N TYR A 405 -21.50 3.82 19.54
CA TYR A 405 -22.60 3.24 18.80
C TYR A 405 -22.81 1.75 19.13
N LYS A 406 -21.77 1.03 19.59
CA LYS A 406 -21.88 -0.38 19.99
C LYS A 406 -22.75 -0.52 21.23
N LYS A 407 -22.45 0.24 22.30
CA LYS A 407 -23.28 0.26 23.51
C LYS A 407 -24.67 0.82 23.24
N SER A 408 -24.77 1.86 22.40
CA SER A 408 -26.06 2.40 21.97
C SER A 408 -26.98 1.34 21.34
N VAL A 409 -26.45 0.50 20.44
CA VAL A 409 -27.19 -0.64 19.85
C VAL A 409 -27.64 -1.63 20.92
N ILE A 410 -26.78 -1.96 21.89
CA ILE A 410 -27.10 -2.89 22.98
C ILE A 410 -28.25 -2.32 23.81
N SER A 411 -28.15 -1.09 24.30
CA SER A 411 -29.20 -0.47 25.11
C SER A 411 -30.53 -0.37 24.35
N TYR A 412 -30.54 0.04 23.08
CA TYR A 412 -31.79 0.05 22.30
C TYR A 412 -32.37 -1.35 22.10
N THR A 413 -31.52 -2.37 21.96
CA THR A 413 -31.96 -3.76 21.84
C THR A 413 -32.57 -4.27 23.13
N GLU A 414 -32.00 -3.94 24.29
CA GLU A 414 -32.60 -4.25 25.59
C GLU A 414 -33.93 -3.51 25.77
N GLY A 415 -34.03 -2.25 25.35
CA GLY A 415 -35.30 -1.52 25.34
C GLY A 415 -36.39 -2.20 24.51
N LEU A 416 -36.05 -2.72 23.32
CA LEU A 416 -36.98 -3.46 22.46
C LEU A 416 -37.37 -4.83 23.04
N LYS A 417 -36.49 -5.48 23.81
CA LYS A 417 -36.78 -6.76 24.49
C LYS A 417 -37.83 -6.64 25.58
N LYS A 418 -38.04 -5.45 26.15
CA LYS A 418 -39.08 -5.21 27.17
C LYS A 418 -40.50 -5.31 26.62
N LYS A 419 -40.69 -5.43 25.31
CA LYS A 419 -41.99 -5.67 24.64
C LYS A 419 -43.08 -4.69 25.12
N CYS A 420 -42.73 -3.41 25.21
CA CYS A 420 -43.67 -2.37 25.62
C CYS A 420 -44.84 -2.26 24.63
N SER A 421 -46.02 -1.90 25.13
CA SER A 421 -47.24 -1.75 24.33
C SER A 421 -47.28 -0.43 23.52
N ASP A 422 -46.38 0.51 23.83
CA ASP A 422 -46.28 1.83 23.20
C ASP A 422 -45.65 1.76 21.80
N LEU A 423 -46.50 1.95 20.79
CA LEU A 423 -46.11 1.94 19.38
C LEU A 423 -45.15 3.09 19.00
N GLU A 424 -45.29 4.26 19.63
CA GLU A 424 -44.43 5.41 19.36
C GLU A 424 -43.02 5.16 19.89
N LEU A 425 -42.93 4.64 21.13
CA LEU A 425 -41.66 4.32 21.77
C LEU A 425 -40.90 3.24 20.98
N ASN A 426 -41.57 2.18 20.55
CA ASN A 426 -40.98 1.12 19.72
C ASN A 426 -40.51 1.65 18.36
N THR A 427 -41.29 2.54 17.72
CA THR A 427 -40.89 3.18 16.46
C THR A 427 -39.61 4.01 16.63
N VAL A 428 -39.50 4.76 17.73
CA VAL A 428 -38.31 5.57 18.05
C VAL A 428 -37.10 4.68 18.34
N LEU A 429 -37.27 3.61 19.12
CA LEU A 429 -36.21 2.66 19.44
C LEU A 429 -35.62 2.00 18.18
N HIS A 430 -36.48 1.50 17.28
CA HIS A 430 -36.02 0.97 15.98
C HIS A 430 -35.33 2.04 15.14
N THR A 431 -35.88 3.26 15.08
CA THR A 431 -35.29 4.36 14.30
C THR A 431 -33.93 4.81 14.85
N ASN A 432 -33.75 4.82 16.17
CA ASN A 432 -32.50 5.19 16.82
C ASN A 432 -31.47 4.06 16.71
N ARG A 433 -31.89 2.79 16.83
CA ARG A 433 -31.01 1.64 16.60
C ARG A 433 -30.55 1.55 15.15
N ALA A 434 -31.43 1.84 14.18
CA ALA A 434 -31.07 1.98 12.77
C ALA A 434 -29.98 3.04 12.57
N ALA A 435 -30.06 4.15 13.31
CA ALA A 435 -29.03 5.20 13.31
C ALA A 435 -27.67 4.65 13.76
N ALA A 436 -27.66 3.96 14.90
CA ALA A 436 -26.43 3.45 15.50
C ALA A 436 -25.79 2.38 14.60
N HIS A 437 -26.60 1.47 14.05
CA HIS A 437 -26.13 0.50 13.05
C HIS A 437 -25.59 1.15 11.78
N PHE A 438 -26.21 2.25 11.31
CA PHE A 438 -25.70 2.98 10.14
C PHE A 438 -24.31 3.56 10.39
N TYR A 439 -24.07 4.18 11.56
CA TYR A 439 -22.76 4.70 11.93
C TYR A 439 -21.71 3.61 12.20
N LEU A 440 -22.13 2.38 12.50
CA LEU A 440 -21.25 1.21 12.59
C LEU A 440 -20.94 0.55 11.24
N GLY A 441 -21.52 1.04 10.13
CA GLY A 441 -21.37 0.41 8.80
C GLY A 441 -22.25 -0.84 8.59
N ASN A 442 -23.12 -1.17 9.54
CA ASN A 442 -24.03 -2.32 9.47
C ASN A 442 -25.31 -1.97 8.67
N TYR A 443 -25.16 -1.62 7.40
CA TYR A 443 -26.24 -1.07 6.57
C TYR A 443 -27.45 -2.00 6.40
N ARG A 444 -27.24 -3.32 6.34
CA ARG A 444 -28.34 -4.30 6.25
C ARG A 444 -29.18 -4.33 7.53
N SER A 445 -28.53 -4.34 8.70
CA SER A 445 -29.21 -4.31 10.00
C SER A 445 -29.93 -2.97 10.21
N ALA A 446 -29.30 -1.87 9.83
CA ALA A 446 -29.92 -0.55 9.85
C ALA A 446 -31.16 -0.47 8.95
N LEU A 447 -31.10 -1.06 7.76
CA LEU A 447 -32.24 -1.14 6.85
C LEU A 447 -33.39 -1.97 7.44
N ASN A 448 -33.10 -3.12 8.04
CA ASN A 448 -34.11 -3.96 8.69
C ASN A 448 -34.84 -3.20 9.81
N ASP A 449 -34.10 -2.43 10.62
CA ASP A 449 -34.68 -1.58 11.66
C ASP A 449 -35.49 -0.42 11.09
N ALA A 450 -35.03 0.22 10.01
CA ALA A 450 -35.79 1.26 9.32
C ALA A 450 -37.10 0.70 8.73
N VAL A 451 -37.08 -0.52 8.17
CA VAL A 451 -38.27 -1.21 7.69
C VAL A 451 -39.21 -1.57 8.84
N ALA A 452 -38.68 -2.03 9.97
CA ALA A 452 -39.49 -2.32 11.16
C ALA A 452 -40.18 -1.06 11.69
N ALA A 453 -39.44 0.05 11.84
CA ALA A 453 -40.01 1.34 12.24
C ALA A 453 -41.08 1.83 11.24
N ARG A 454 -40.85 1.66 9.93
CA ARG A 454 -41.83 2.01 8.90
C ARG A 454 -43.10 1.16 8.97
N LYS A 455 -43.00 -0.13 9.32
CA LYS A 455 -44.16 -1.02 9.52
C LYS A 455 -45.01 -0.58 10.72
N LEU A 456 -44.36 -0.14 11.80
CA LEU A 456 -45.04 0.36 13.00
C LEU A 456 -45.72 1.71 12.74
N LYS A 457 -45.01 2.63 12.09
CA LYS A 457 -45.54 3.97 11.77
C LYS A 457 -45.10 4.41 10.36
N PRO A 458 -45.95 4.18 9.34
CA PRO A 458 -45.65 4.58 7.97
C PRO A 458 -45.45 6.09 7.78
N SER A 459 -46.03 6.92 8.65
CA SER A 459 -45.87 8.37 8.65
C SER A 459 -44.55 8.87 9.28
N HIS A 460 -43.69 7.97 9.77
CA HIS A 460 -42.45 8.35 10.44
C HIS A 460 -41.33 8.71 9.45
N LEU A 461 -41.21 10.00 9.10
CA LEU A 461 -40.27 10.51 8.10
C LEU A 461 -38.81 10.14 8.37
N LYS A 462 -38.36 10.12 9.64
CA LYS A 462 -36.97 9.76 10.00
C LYS A 462 -36.63 8.31 9.66
N ALA A 463 -37.56 7.37 9.78
CA ALA A 463 -37.34 5.98 9.38
C ALA A 463 -37.18 5.88 7.86
N ILE A 464 -37.99 6.62 7.10
CA ILE A 464 -37.92 6.66 5.64
C ILE A 464 -36.57 7.22 5.17
N ILE A 465 -36.14 8.35 5.73
CA ILE A 465 -34.82 8.94 5.43
C ILE A 465 -33.70 7.95 5.73
N ARG A 466 -33.75 7.23 6.86
CA ARG A 466 -32.74 6.22 7.21
C ARG A 466 -32.73 5.05 6.25
N GLY A 467 -33.89 4.54 5.84
CA GLY A 467 -33.97 3.46 4.85
C GLY A 467 -33.45 3.89 3.48
N ALA A 468 -33.78 5.10 3.02
CA ALA A 468 -33.23 5.66 1.78
C ALA A 468 -31.69 5.78 1.83
N LEU A 469 -31.13 6.24 2.95
CA LEU A 469 -29.68 6.29 3.16
C LEU A 469 -29.06 4.88 3.16
N CYS A 470 -29.69 3.89 3.79
CA CYS A 470 -29.18 2.51 3.77
C CYS A 470 -29.15 1.94 2.36
N HIS A 471 -30.20 2.17 1.56
CA HIS A 471 -30.24 1.74 0.16
C HIS A 471 -29.17 2.44 -0.71
N MET A 472 -28.83 3.71 -0.41
CA MET A 472 -27.72 4.41 -1.06
C MET A 472 -26.37 3.73 -0.79
N GLU A 473 -26.07 3.41 0.48
CA GLU A 473 -24.81 2.76 0.85
C GLU A 473 -24.74 1.31 0.35
N LEU A 474 -25.88 0.62 0.26
CA LEU A 474 -25.99 -0.72 -0.35
C LEU A 474 -25.99 -0.70 -1.89
N LYS A 475 -25.88 0.48 -2.52
CA LYS A 475 -25.95 0.68 -3.99
C LYS A 475 -27.25 0.20 -4.65
N HIS A 476 -28.33 0.09 -3.87
CA HIS A 476 -29.66 -0.22 -4.37
C HIS A 476 -30.37 1.09 -4.76
N PHE A 477 -29.93 1.71 -5.85
CA PHE A 477 -30.34 3.08 -6.21
C PHE A 477 -31.82 3.18 -6.60
N SER A 478 -32.39 2.16 -7.22
CA SER A 478 -33.83 2.07 -7.53
C SER A 478 -34.69 2.15 -6.28
N GLU A 479 -34.33 1.37 -5.28
CA GLU A 479 -35.03 1.29 -4.00
C GLU A 479 -34.82 2.57 -3.21
N ALA A 480 -33.60 3.15 -3.20
CA ALA A 480 -33.34 4.44 -2.57
C ALA A 480 -34.28 5.54 -3.11
N MET A 481 -34.50 5.58 -4.43
CA MET A 481 -35.44 6.51 -5.06
C MET A 481 -36.90 6.23 -4.64
N ALA A 482 -37.32 4.97 -4.61
CA ALA A 482 -38.67 4.60 -4.19
C ALA A 482 -38.97 5.06 -2.75
N TRP A 483 -38.01 4.86 -1.84
CA TRP A 483 -38.12 5.35 -0.46
C TRP A 483 -38.16 6.88 -0.39
N CYS A 484 -37.40 7.58 -1.23
CA CYS A 484 -37.46 9.04 -1.30
C CYS A 484 -38.82 9.52 -1.81
N GLU A 485 -39.39 8.88 -2.82
CA GLU A 485 -40.71 9.23 -3.35
C GLU A 485 -41.83 8.99 -2.34
N GLU A 486 -41.76 7.91 -1.58
CA GLU A 486 -42.67 7.66 -0.44
C GLU A 486 -42.57 8.76 0.62
N GLY A 487 -41.35 9.15 1.02
CA GLY A 487 -41.16 10.19 2.02
C GLY A 487 -41.55 11.59 1.54
N LEU A 488 -41.32 11.90 0.26
CA LEU A 488 -41.70 13.18 -0.35
C LEU A 488 -43.23 13.31 -0.55
N LYS A 489 -43.98 12.20 -0.55
CA LYS A 489 -45.46 12.25 -0.47
C LYS A 489 -45.94 12.72 0.91
N LEU A 490 -45.17 12.46 1.97
CA LEU A 490 -45.49 12.91 3.33
C LEU A 490 -45.04 14.35 3.57
N ASP A 491 -43.84 14.71 3.12
CA ASP A 491 -43.31 16.07 3.17
C ASP A 491 -42.60 16.43 1.84
N PRO A 492 -43.27 17.17 0.95
CA PRO A 492 -42.71 17.56 -0.35
C PRO A 492 -41.47 18.48 -0.27
N GLN A 493 -41.26 19.17 0.86
CA GLN A 493 -40.14 20.11 1.04
C GLN A 493 -38.96 19.54 1.82
N GLU A 494 -38.99 18.24 2.16
CA GLU A 494 -37.89 17.61 2.90
C GLU A 494 -36.60 17.56 2.07
N LYS A 495 -35.71 18.51 2.37
CA LYS A 495 -34.45 18.75 1.66
C LYS A 495 -33.59 17.49 1.56
N LYS A 496 -33.54 16.68 2.62
CA LYS A 496 -32.65 15.52 2.68
C LYS A 496 -33.08 14.42 1.70
N LEU A 497 -34.39 14.22 1.50
CA LEU A 497 -34.89 13.25 0.54
C LEU A 497 -34.69 13.71 -0.91
N LEU A 498 -34.82 15.01 -1.18
CA LEU A 498 -34.51 15.59 -2.49
C LEU A 498 -33.03 15.40 -2.86
N GLU A 499 -32.11 15.66 -1.92
CA GLU A 499 -30.67 15.42 -2.11
C GLU A 499 -30.35 13.94 -2.35
N ILE A 500 -30.94 13.02 -1.59
CA ILE A 500 -30.72 11.59 -1.78
C ILE A 500 -31.25 11.13 -3.14
N ARG A 501 -32.46 11.56 -3.53
CA ARG A 501 -33.08 11.19 -4.80
C ARG A 501 -32.26 11.63 -6.01
N THR A 502 -31.82 12.89 -6.03
CA THR A 502 -30.99 13.42 -7.13
C THR A 502 -29.63 12.70 -7.22
N LYS A 503 -29.02 12.38 -6.08
CA LYS A 503 -27.78 11.58 -6.04
C LYS A 503 -28.01 10.14 -6.54
N ALA A 504 -29.11 9.50 -6.13
CA ALA A 504 -29.47 8.15 -6.54
C ALA A 504 -29.69 8.04 -8.06
N ASP A 505 -30.45 8.96 -8.67
CA ASP A 505 -30.71 8.98 -10.12
C ASP A 505 -29.40 9.14 -10.92
N ARG A 506 -28.52 10.06 -10.50
CA ARG A 506 -27.22 10.26 -11.14
C ARG A 506 -26.35 8.99 -11.10
N LEU A 507 -26.30 8.31 -9.95
CA LEU A 507 -25.51 7.08 -9.79
C LEU A 507 -26.09 5.92 -10.61
N LYS A 508 -27.41 5.74 -10.58
CA LYS A 508 -28.10 4.72 -11.39
C LYS A 508 -27.81 4.87 -12.89
N ARG A 509 -27.93 6.08 -13.44
CA ARG A 509 -27.62 6.33 -14.87
C ARG A 509 -26.16 6.04 -15.23
N THR A 510 -25.25 6.27 -14.27
CA THR A 510 -23.82 5.99 -14.45
C THR A 510 -23.59 4.47 -14.51
N GLU A 511 -24.18 3.72 -13.59
CA GLU A 511 -24.10 2.25 -13.54
C GLU A 511 -24.70 1.60 -14.79
N GLU A 512 -25.88 2.05 -15.25
CA GLU A 512 -26.50 1.55 -16.48
C GLU A 512 -25.64 1.82 -17.72
N ARG A 513 -25.00 2.99 -17.80
CA ARG A 513 -24.09 3.33 -18.89
C ARG A 513 -22.86 2.44 -18.89
N ASP A 514 -22.27 2.21 -17.72
CA ASP A 514 -21.04 1.43 -17.59
C ASP A 514 -21.33 -0.06 -17.86
N LEU A 515 -22.50 -0.57 -17.44
CA LEU A 515 -22.98 -1.92 -17.79
C LEU A 515 -23.20 -2.08 -19.30
N ARG A 516 -23.76 -1.07 -19.99
CA ARG A 516 -23.91 -1.08 -21.45
C ARG A 516 -22.56 -1.13 -22.17
N LYS A 517 -21.57 -0.36 -21.69
CA LYS A 517 -20.20 -0.37 -22.24
C LYS A 517 -19.54 -1.73 -22.03
N ALA A 518 -19.67 -2.32 -20.83
CA ALA A 518 -19.13 -3.63 -20.53
C ALA A 518 -19.73 -4.72 -21.44
N ARG A 519 -21.07 -4.76 -21.58
CA ARG A 519 -21.74 -5.71 -22.50
C ARG A 519 -21.33 -5.53 -23.96
N PHE A 520 -21.12 -4.28 -24.39
CA PHE A 520 -20.63 -4.02 -25.75
C PHE A 520 -19.21 -4.53 -25.95
N GLN A 521 -18.32 -4.30 -24.99
CA GLN A 521 -16.93 -4.78 -25.02
C GLN A 521 -16.87 -6.32 -24.99
N GLU A 522 -17.64 -6.96 -24.12
CA GLU A 522 -17.76 -8.42 -24.03
C GLU A 522 -18.24 -9.03 -25.36
N LYS A 523 -19.28 -8.44 -25.97
CA LYS A 523 -19.76 -8.88 -27.29
C LYS A 523 -18.71 -8.70 -28.38
N LYS A 524 -17.93 -7.62 -28.34
CA LYS A 524 -16.83 -7.37 -29.28
C LYS A 524 -15.72 -8.41 -29.13
N GLU A 525 -15.29 -8.69 -27.90
CA GLU A 525 -14.29 -9.72 -27.59
C GLU A 525 -14.74 -11.12 -28.01
N GLN A 526 -16.02 -11.45 -27.76
CA GLN A 526 -16.61 -12.70 -28.21
C GLN A 526 -16.60 -12.84 -29.74
N CYS A 527 -17.02 -11.80 -30.48
CA CYS A 527 -16.95 -11.82 -31.94
C CYS A 527 -15.52 -11.93 -32.47
N GLN A 528 -14.54 -11.28 -31.82
CA GLN A 528 -13.12 -11.40 -32.19
C GLN A 528 -12.60 -12.82 -31.94
N LYS A 529 -12.96 -13.44 -30.81
CA LYS A 529 -12.60 -14.83 -30.48
C LYS A 529 -13.17 -15.83 -31.48
N GLU A 530 -14.43 -15.66 -31.87
CA GLU A 530 -15.09 -16.48 -32.89
C GLU A 530 -14.45 -16.34 -34.27
N ALA A 531 -14.11 -15.11 -34.69
CA ALA A 531 -13.43 -14.85 -35.95
C ALA A 531 -12.01 -15.46 -35.99
N LEU A 532 -11.25 -15.30 -34.91
CA LEU A 532 -9.93 -15.90 -34.75
C LEU A 532 -9.99 -17.43 -34.81
N LEU A 533 -10.96 -18.04 -34.14
CA LEU A 533 -11.16 -19.49 -34.18
C LEU A 533 -11.47 -20.01 -35.58
N LYS A 534 -12.34 -19.28 -36.29
CA LYS A 534 -12.65 -19.61 -37.66
C LYS A 534 -11.40 -19.54 -38.54
N ALA A 535 -10.60 -18.49 -38.39
CA ALA A 535 -9.35 -18.32 -39.14
C ALA A 535 -8.31 -19.43 -38.87
N ILE A 536 -8.20 -19.91 -37.61
CA ILE A 536 -7.32 -21.03 -37.23
C ILE A 536 -7.83 -22.35 -37.84
N LYS A 537 -9.14 -22.60 -37.77
CA LYS A 537 -9.77 -23.81 -38.33
C LYS A 537 -9.68 -23.86 -39.85
N ASP A 538 -9.95 -22.75 -40.53
CA ASP A 538 -9.88 -22.63 -41.99
C ASP A 538 -8.44 -22.93 -42.51
N ARG A 539 -7.42 -22.71 -41.67
CA ARG A 539 -6.02 -23.02 -41.96
C ARG A 539 -5.58 -24.42 -41.57
N ASN A 540 -6.47 -25.28 -41.07
CA ASN A 540 -6.15 -26.64 -40.60
C ASN A 540 -5.08 -26.71 -39.48
N ILE A 541 -4.94 -25.65 -38.69
CA ILE A 541 -3.98 -25.62 -37.57
C ILE A 541 -4.56 -26.37 -36.37
N LYS A 542 -3.80 -27.32 -35.83
CA LYS A 542 -4.23 -28.16 -34.70
C LYS A 542 -3.82 -27.53 -33.38
N LEU A 543 -4.77 -27.39 -32.46
CA LEU A 543 -4.54 -26.91 -31.10
C LEU A 543 -4.59 -28.09 -30.13
N SER A 544 -3.61 -28.18 -29.23
CA SER A 544 -3.60 -29.18 -28.16
C SER A 544 -4.47 -28.70 -26.98
N PRO A 545 -5.37 -29.54 -26.43
CA PRO A 545 -6.10 -29.20 -25.22
C PRO A 545 -5.14 -29.18 -24.02
N VAL A 546 -5.08 -28.07 -23.30
CA VAL A 546 -4.40 -28.00 -22.00
C VAL A 546 -5.38 -28.53 -20.94
N PRO A 547 -5.04 -29.54 -20.13
CA PRO A 547 -5.91 -29.94 -19.03
C PRO A 547 -5.93 -28.82 -17.98
N SER A 548 -7.10 -28.22 -17.76
CA SER A 548 -7.31 -27.31 -16.64
C SER A 548 -7.38 -28.13 -15.34
N ALA A 549 -6.89 -27.56 -14.24
CA ALA A 549 -6.81 -28.24 -12.94
C ALA A 549 -8.16 -28.42 -12.22
N ASP A 550 -9.30 -28.08 -12.84
CA ASP A 550 -10.59 -27.93 -12.15
C ASP A 550 -11.79 -28.65 -12.81
N GLU A 551 -11.59 -29.66 -13.67
CA GLU A 551 -12.71 -30.43 -14.25
C GLU A 551 -12.66 -31.92 -13.91
N MET A 552 -12.85 -32.25 -12.63
CA MET A 552 -13.51 -33.50 -12.24
C MET A 552 -15.01 -33.21 -12.08
N ALA A 553 -15.75 -33.23 -13.20
CA ALA A 553 -17.06 -33.88 -13.34
C ALA A 553 -17.87 -33.33 -14.54
N ILE A 554 -18.53 -34.28 -15.23
CA ILE A 554 -19.72 -34.18 -16.08
C ILE A 554 -19.51 -34.23 -17.61
N SER A 555 -20.13 -35.29 -18.17
CA SER A 555 -20.54 -35.59 -19.55
C SER A 555 -19.50 -35.90 -20.63
N LYS A 556 -19.49 -37.19 -21.00
CA LYS A 556 -19.18 -37.70 -22.34
C LYS A 556 -20.17 -37.12 -23.37
N ASP A 557 -19.69 -36.96 -24.60
CA ASP A 557 -20.38 -36.51 -25.82
C ASP A 557 -20.55 -35.00 -26.01
N LEU A 558 -19.43 -34.34 -26.34
CA LEU A 558 -19.23 -33.44 -27.49
C LEU A 558 -17.81 -32.85 -27.34
N GLY A 559 -16.90 -33.21 -28.24
CA GLY A 559 -15.53 -32.67 -28.24
C GLY A 559 -15.53 -31.19 -28.65
N GLU A 560 -15.86 -30.30 -27.71
CA GLU A 560 -15.58 -28.88 -27.86
C GLU A 560 -14.09 -28.65 -27.61
N MET A 561 -13.39 -28.14 -28.63
CA MET A 561 -12.02 -27.64 -28.50
C MET A 561 -12.02 -26.52 -27.44
N SER A 562 -11.64 -26.85 -26.21
CA SER A 562 -11.61 -25.88 -25.11
C SER A 562 -10.59 -24.77 -25.39
N LEU A 563 -11.05 -23.54 -25.18
CA LEU A 563 -10.39 -22.29 -25.56
C LEU A 563 -9.44 -21.75 -24.52
N ASP A 564 -9.39 -22.35 -23.34
CA ASP A 564 -8.63 -21.82 -22.20
C ASP A 564 -7.12 -21.86 -22.44
N GLY A 565 -6.67 -22.72 -23.36
CA GLY A 565 -5.27 -22.80 -23.80
C GLY A 565 -4.78 -21.64 -24.65
N LEU A 566 -5.64 -20.90 -25.37
CA LEU A 566 -5.22 -19.73 -26.17
C LEU A 566 -5.13 -18.43 -25.34
N SER A 567 -5.70 -18.46 -24.13
CA SER A 567 -5.76 -17.33 -23.20
C SER A 567 -4.80 -17.42 -22.02
N SER A 568 -3.97 -18.47 -21.97
CA SER A 568 -2.91 -18.62 -20.97
C SER A 568 -2.16 -17.30 -20.77
N GLU A 569 -2.18 -16.79 -19.54
CA GLU A 569 -1.41 -15.61 -19.13
C GLU A 569 0.09 -15.96 -19.18
N ASN A 570 0.66 -15.88 -20.37
CA ASN A 570 2.08 -15.98 -20.57
C ASN A 570 2.71 -14.71 -19.95
N GLY A 571 3.88 -14.80 -19.30
CA GLY A 571 4.51 -13.66 -18.61
C GLY A 571 4.76 -12.40 -19.46
N THR A 572 4.61 -12.52 -20.79
CA THR A 572 4.72 -11.45 -21.79
C THR A 572 3.37 -10.86 -22.25
N GLY A 573 2.24 -11.53 -22.01
CA GLY A 573 0.89 -11.11 -22.42
C GLY A 573 0.57 -11.21 -23.92
N ALA A 574 1.49 -11.73 -24.75
CA ALA A 574 1.29 -11.88 -26.19
C ALA A 574 0.39 -13.09 -26.50
N LYS A 575 -0.54 -12.89 -27.44
CA LYS A 575 -1.55 -13.87 -27.86
C LYS A 575 -1.60 -13.92 -29.39
N VAL A 576 -2.11 -15.02 -29.94
CA VAL A 576 -2.37 -15.10 -31.37
C VAL A 576 -3.43 -14.06 -31.76
N CYS A 577 -3.13 -13.28 -32.79
CA CYS A 577 -3.98 -12.20 -33.29
C CYS A 577 -4.36 -12.46 -34.74
N LEU A 578 -5.60 -12.11 -35.10
CA LEU A 578 -6.06 -12.05 -36.48
C LEU A 578 -5.95 -10.59 -36.94
N GLU A 579 -5.09 -10.34 -37.92
CA GLU A 579 -4.85 -9.02 -38.51
C GLU A 579 -5.98 -8.62 -39.49
N ASP A 580 -6.08 -7.33 -39.82
CA ASP A 580 -7.14 -6.80 -40.70
C ASP A 580 -7.10 -7.35 -42.14
N ASN A 581 -5.92 -7.76 -42.60
CA ASN A 581 -5.72 -8.43 -43.90
C ASN A 581 -6.12 -9.92 -43.86
N GLY A 582 -6.57 -10.43 -42.71
CA GLY A 582 -6.99 -11.79 -42.49
C GLY A 582 -5.87 -12.77 -42.15
N SER A 583 -4.61 -12.32 -42.02
CA SER A 583 -3.48 -13.18 -41.62
C SER A 583 -3.38 -13.35 -40.11
N LEU A 584 -2.75 -14.43 -39.68
CA LEU A 584 -2.47 -14.69 -38.26
C LEU A 584 -1.06 -14.27 -37.87
N THR A 585 -0.95 -13.65 -36.71
CA THR A 585 0.32 -13.34 -36.04
C THR A 585 0.41 -14.17 -34.77
N TRP A 586 1.45 -14.98 -34.64
CA TRP A 586 1.63 -15.91 -33.53
C TRP A 586 2.77 -15.48 -32.59
N PRO A 587 2.61 -15.61 -31.28
CA PRO A 587 3.75 -15.61 -30.38
C PRO A 587 4.51 -16.93 -30.55
N VAL A 588 5.80 -16.91 -30.88
CA VAL A 588 6.63 -18.09 -31.18
C VAL A 588 7.81 -18.19 -30.21
N LEU A 589 8.15 -19.40 -29.79
CA LEU A 589 9.28 -19.69 -28.90
C LEU A 589 10.36 -20.49 -29.64
N PHE A 590 11.59 -19.96 -29.68
CA PHE A 590 12.77 -20.70 -30.12
C PHE A 590 13.52 -21.23 -28.89
N LEU A 591 13.87 -22.51 -28.93
CA LEU A 591 14.53 -23.24 -27.85
C LEU A 591 15.94 -23.61 -28.28
N TYR A 592 16.93 -23.35 -27.42
CA TYR A 592 18.35 -23.64 -27.65
C TYR A 592 18.85 -24.66 -26.61
N PRO A 593 18.70 -25.98 -26.85
CA PRO A 593 18.97 -26.99 -25.84
C PRO A 593 20.43 -27.06 -25.38
N GLU A 594 21.40 -26.71 -26.25
CA GLU A 594 22.84 -26.73 -25.91
C GLU A 594 23.17 -25.78 -24.75
N HIS A 595 22.46 -24.66 -24.67
CA HIS A 595 22.72 -23.59 -23.71
C HIS A 595 21.59 -23.40 -22.68
N GLY A 596 20.50 -24.18 -22.79
CA GLY A 596 19.31 -24.02 -21.96
C GLY A 596 18.67 -22.63 -22.09
N GLN A 597 18.79 -22.01 -23.27
CA GLN A 597 18.27 -20.67 -23.56
C GLN A 597 16.98 -20.74 -24.39
N THR A 598 16.21 -19.66 -24.37
CA THR A 598 15.01 -19.52 -25.19
C THR A 598 14.87 -18.09 -25.70
N ASP A 599 14.45 -17.92 -26.95
CA ASP A 599 14.03 -16.62 -27.49
C ASP A 599 12.52 -16.61 -27.74
N PHE A 600 11.86 -15.54 -27.32
CA PHE A 600 10.42 -15.36 -27.48
C PHE A 600 10.13 -14.24 -28.48
N ILE A 601 9.49 -14.58 -29.59
CA ILE A 601 9.01 -13.65 -30.59
C ILE A 601 7.53 -13.38 -30.32
N SER A 602 7.20 -12.16 -29.90
CA SER A 602 5.82 -11.80 -29.52
C SER A 602 4.85 -11.78 -30.70
N ALA A 603 5.36 -11.55 -31.91
CA ALA A 603 4.58 -11.40 -33.13
C ALA A 603 5.34 -11.96 -34.35
N PHE A 604 5.07 -13.22 -34.69
CA PHE A 604 5.58 -13.90 -35.86
C PHE A 604 4.45 -14.05 -36.88
N HIS A 605 4.58 -13.38 -38.02
CA HIS A 605 3.56 -13.42 -39.07
C HIS A 605 3.54 -14.80 -39.75
N GLU A 606 2.36 -15.38 -39.96
CA GLU A 606 2.23 -16.77 -40.44
C GLU A 606 2.89 -17.03 -41.81
N GLU A 607 2.96 -16.02 -42.69
CA GLU A 607 3.58 -16.12 -44.02
C GLU A 607 5.08 -15.80 -44.01
N SER A 608 5.65 -15.40 -42.87
CA SER A 608 7.09 -15.14 -42.78
C SER A 608 7.87 -16.44 -42.79
N ARG A 609 9.03 -16.44 -43.47
CA ARG A 609 9.96 -17.56 -43.46
C ARG A 609 10.79 -17.57 -42.18
N PHE A 610 11.18 -18.76 -41.76
CA PHE A 610 12.10 -18.90 -40.64
C PHE A 610 13.48 -18.32 -40.93
N SER A 611 13.98 -18.43 -42.17
CA SER A 611 15.29 -17.90 -42.56
C SER A 611 15.37 -16.38 -42.41
N ASP A 612 14.32 -15.65 -42.82
CA ASP A 612 14.24 -14.20 -42.67
C ASP A 612 14.33 -13.78 -41.19
N HIS A 613 13.61 -14.50 -40.32
CA HIS A 613 13.64 -14.24 -38.88
C HIS A 613 14.99 -14.60 -38.25
N LEU A 614 15.59 -15.75 -38.59
CA LEU A 614 16.88 -16.17 -38.05
C LEU A 614 18.01 -15.22 -38.48
N ILE A 615 17.96 -14.64 -39.68
CA ILE A 615 18.96 -13.66 -40.14
C ILE A 615 18.93 -12.42 -39.23
N VAL A 616 17.73 -11.92 -38.90
CA VAL A 616 17.58 -10.74 -38.02
C VAL A 616 17.95 -11.09 -36.58
N MET A 617 17.53 -12.26 -36.08
CA MET A 617 17.80 -12.68 -34.70
C MET A 617 19.30 -12.87 -34.43
N PHE A 618 20.06 -13.33 -35.42
CA PHE A 618 21.49 -13.62 -35.29
C PHE A 618 22.36 -12.68 -36.14
N GLU A 619 21.88 -11.47 -36.45
CA GLU A 619 22.71 -10.42 -37.06
C GLU A 619 23.91 -10.09 -36.15
N GLU A 620 23.66 -10.06 -34.84
CA GLU A 620 24.69 -10.04 -33.80
C GLU A 620 24.70 -11.36 -33.03
N SER A 621 25.89 -11.91 -32.76
CA SER A 621 26.01 -13.16 -31.99
C SER A 621 25.53 -12.94 -30.55
N PRO A 622 24.59 -13.76 -30.04
CA PRO A 622 24.12 -13.63 -28.66
C PRO A 622 25.25 -13.79 -27.64
N ALA A 623 25.14 -13.09 -26.50
CA ALA A 623 26.18 -13.10 -25.46
C ALA A 623 26.47 -14.51 -24.87
N TRP A 624 25.49 -15.42 -24.94
CA TRP A 624 25.63 -16.81 -24.51
C TRP A 624 26.33 -17.71 -25.55
N ASP A 625 26.43 -17.28 -26.82
CA ASP A 625 27.15 -17.99 -27.87
C ASP A 625 28.62 -17.55 -27.93
N THR A 626 29.37 -17.90 -26.88
CA THR A 626 30.79 -17.51 -26.72
C THR A 626 31.70 -18.05 -27.84
N GLU A 627 31.30 -19.15 -28.47
CA GLU A 627 32.02 -19.80 -29.58
C GLU A 627 31.53 -19.34 -30.97
N ARG A 628 30.55 -18.42 -31.04
CA ARG A 628 29.95 -17.89 -32.29
C ARG A 628 29.48 -18.98 -33.26
N LYS A 629 28.88 -20.05 -32.71
CA LYS A 629 28.38 -21.20 -33.46
C LYS A 629 27.05 -20.94 -34.16
N TYR A 630 26.22 -20.04 -33.62
CA TYR A 630 24.85 -19.79 -34.06
C TYR A 630 24.81 -18.79 -35.22
N VAL A 631 25.30 -19.24 -36.38
CA VAL A 631 25.25 -18.47 -37.63
C VAL A 631 24.05 -18.96 -38.46
N PRO A 632 23.17 -18.08 -38.99
CA PRO A 632 21.93 -18.48 -39.67
C PRO A 632 22.07 -19.61 -40.69
N LYS A 633 23.13 -19.59 -41.51
CA LYS A 633 23.41 -20.63 -42.54
C LYS A 633 23.78 -22.01 -41.97
N LYS A 634 24.08 -22.10 -40.68
CA LYS A 634 24.44 -23.31 -39.95
C LYS A 634 23.36 -23.74 -38.97
N LEU A 635 22.24 -23.01 -38.87
CA LEU A 635 21.15 -23.36 -37.98
C LEU A 635 20.21 -24.35 -38.66
N GLU A 636 19.81 -25.37 -37.91
CA GLU A 636 18.79 -26.32 -38.28
C GLU A 636 17.64 -26.20 -37.29
N LEU A 637 16.42 -26.16 -37.83
CA LEU A 637 15.19 -26.01 -37.05
C LEU A 637 14.46 -27.33 -36.95
N TYR A 638 13.86 -27.58 -35.79
CA TYR A 638 13.14 -28.81 -35.53
C TYR A 638 11.88 -28.56 -34.69
N PHE A 639 10.90 -29.45 -34.81
CA PHE A 639 9.85 -29.61 -33.80
C PHE A 639 9.74 -31.06 -33.35
N GLU A 640 9.19 -31.27 -32.16
CA GLU A 640 9.00 -32.60 -31.57
C GLU A 640 7.54 -33.03 -31.66
N ASP A 641 7.29 -34.24 -32.16
CA ASP A 641 6.01 -34.93 -32.11
C ASP A 641 5.94 -35.69 -30.79
N GLU A 642 5.34 -35.07 -29.77
CA GLU A 642 5.29 -35.65 -28.43
C GLU A 642 4.46 -36.93 -28.31
N GLU A 643 3.56 -37.23 -29.27
CA GLU A 643 2.82 -38.49 -29.24
C GLU A 643 3.71 -39.69 -29.57
N ARG A 644 4.73 -39.49 -30.42
CA ARG A 644 5.63 -40.55 -30.89
C ARG A 644 7.07 -40.42 -30.39
N GLY A 645 7.45 -39.25 -29.86
CA GLY A 645 8.84 -38.93 -29.53
C GLY A 645 9.73 -38.72 -30.76
N ASP A 646 9.12 -38.56 -31.94
CA ASP A 646 9.83 -38.33 -33.19
C ASP A 646 10.16 -36.83 -33.34
N ILE A 647 11.26 -36.51 -34.03
CA ILE A 647 11.64 -35.13 -34.34
C ILE A 647 11.51 -34.88 -35.84
N TYR A 648 11.01 -33.71 -36.21
CA TYR A 648 10.86 -33.28 -37.61
C TYR A 648 11.78 -32.10 -37.88
N GLN A 649 12.68 -32.25 -38.86
CA GLN A 649 13.56 -31.20 -39.34
C GLN A 649 12.78 -30.27 -40.29
N ILE A 650 12.77 -28.98 -39.96
CA ILE A 650 12.11 -27.92 -40.71
C ILE A 650 13.13 -27.32 -41.70
N ASN A 651 12.72 -27.15 -42.96
CA ASN A 651 13.49 -26.37 -43.92
C ASN A 651 13.33 -24.87 -43.59
N PRO A 652 14.40 -24.11 -43.32
CA PRO A 652 14.30 -22.69 -42.95
C PRO A 652 13.60 -21.80 -44.00
N GLU A 653 13.49 -22.24 -45.25
CA GLU A 653 12.75 -21.52 -46.31
C GLU A 653 11.23 -21.70 -46.23
N THR A 654 10.73 -22.57 -45.36
CA THR A 654 9.29 -22.73 -45.10
C THR A 654 8.75 -21.58 -44.25
N THR A 655 7.46 -21.31 -44.41
CA THR A 655 6.72 -20.33 -43.62
C THR A 655 6.24 -20.94 -42.31
N LEU A 656 5.92 -20.09 -41.33
CA LEU A 656 5.31 -20.56 -40.08
C LEU A 656 3.99 -21.31 -40.35
N LEU A 657 3.16 -20.83 -41.27
CA LEU A 657 1.88 -21.45 -41.62
C LEU A 657 2.04 -22.89 -42.10
N GLU A 658 2.99 -23.15 -43.00
CA GLU A 658 3.25 -24.50 -43.54
C GLU A 658 3.63 -25.49 -42.43
N VAL A 659 4.41 -25.05 -41.44
CA VAL A 659 4.78 -25.89 -40.29
C VAL A 659 3.59 -26.11 -39.36
N LEU A 660 2.79 -25.07 -39.10
CA LEU A 660 1.57 -25.16 -38.28
C LEU A 660 0.47 -26.03 -38.91
N GLN A 661 0.49 -26.18 -40.23
CA GLN A 661 -0.40 -27.05 -41.00
C GLN A 661 0.00 -28.52 -41.01
N HIS A 662 1.21 -28.83 -40.55
CA HIS A 662 1.71 -30.20 -40.58
C HIS A 662 0.86 -31.13 -39.70
N GLU A 663 0.54 -32.33 -40.18
CA GLU A 663 -0.40 -33.24 -39.50
C GLU A 663 0.05 -33.66 -38.10
N ARG A 664 1.35 -33.59 -37.82
CA ARG A 664 1.97 -33.99 -36.56
C ARG A 664 2.37 -32.80 -35.67
N TYR A 665 2.09 -31.56 -36.09
CA TYR A 665 2.34 -30.38 -35.26
C TYR A 665 1.07 -29.98 -34.52
N PHE A 666 1.20 -29.74 -33.21
CA PHE A 666 0.10 -29.30 -32.36
C PHE A 666 0.53 -28.07 -31.56
N VAL A 667 -0.16 -26.96 -31.73
CA VAL A 667 0.13 -25.73 -30.97
C VAL A 667 -0.35 -25.91 -29.53
N LYS A 668 0.55 -25.68 -28.58
CA LYS A 668 0.27 -25.80 -27.14
C LYS A 668 0.21 -24.43 -26.49
N GLY A 669 -0.79 -24.20 -25.65
CA GLY A 669 -0.90 -22.94 -24.90
C GLY A 669 -0.94 -21.69 -25.79
N GLY A 670 -1.30 -21.83 -27.07
CA GLY A 670 -1.28 -20.76 -28.06
C GLY A 670 0.11 -20.28 -28.51
N ILE A 671 1.19 -20.99 -28.17
CA ILE A 671 2.58 -20.64 -28.52
C ILE A 671 3.21 -21.80 -29.31
N PRO A 672 3.48 -21.64 -30.62
CA PRO A 672 4.32 -22.57 -31.35
C PRO A 672 5.76 -22.52 -30.83
N ALA A 673 6.36 -23.69 -30.57
CA ALA A 673 7.74 -23.82 -30.12
C ALA A 673 8.59 -24.60 -31.13
N PHE A 674 9.83 -24.16 -31.34
CA PHE A 674 10.78 -24.75 -32.28
C PHE A 674 12.17 -24.88 -31.65
N LEU A 675 12.82 -26.02 -31.85
CA LEU A 675 14.19 -26.30 -31.42
C LEU A 675 15.16 -25.77 -32.48
N VAL A 676 16.21 -25.10 -32.04
CA VAL A 676 17.29 -24.59 -32.90
C VAL A 676 18.59 -25.31 -32.54
N LEU A 677 19.20 -25.98 -33.50
CA LEU A 677 20.44 -26.72 -33.33
C LEU A 677 21.48 -26.28 -34.36
N VAL A 678 22.76 -26.33 -34.00
CA VAL A 678 23.86 -26.01 -34.91
C VAL A 678 24.24 -27.25 -35.72
N LYS A 679 24.28 -27.11 -37.04
CA LYS A 679 24.68 -28.15 -37.99
C LYS A 679 26.09 -28.65 -37.69
N ASP A 680 26.26 -29.97 -37.73
CA ASP A 680 27.53 -30.69 -37.52
C ASP A 680 28.18 -30.53 -36.13
N ALA A 681 27.55 -29.82 -35.18
CA ALA A 681 28.04 -29.67 -33.81
C ALA A 681 27.97 -30.99 -33.03
N ALA A 682 28.93 -31.20 -32.11
CA ALA A 682 28.98 -32.40 -31.28
C ALA A 682 27.74 -32.54 -30.39
N PHE A 683 27.23 -31.43 -29.85
CA PHE A 683 25.99 -31.42 -29.09
C PHE A 683 24.80 -31.87 -29.93
N SER A 684 24.59 -31.31 -31.13
CA SER A 684 23.47 -31.67 -32.00
C SER A 684 23.47 -33.15 -32.37
N LYS A 685 24.64 -33.74 -32.67
CA LYS A 685 24.78 -35.18 -32.94
C LYS A 685 24.40 -36.04 -31.74
N ASN A 686 24.79 -35.62 -30.53
CA ASN A 686 24.45 -36.33 -29.30
C ASN A 686 22.96 -36.15 -28.93
N TYR A 687 22.41 -34.96 -29.12
CA TYR A 687 21.01 -34.63 -28.80
C TYR A 687 20.02 -35.37 -29.70
N LEU A 688 20.37 -35.56 -30.98
CA LEU A 688 19.57 -36.33 -31.94
C LEU A 688 19.87 -37.85 -31.89
N SER A 689 20.91 -38.28 -31.17
CA SER A 689 21.28 -39.69 -31.05
C SER A 689 20.16 -40.47 -30.32
N GLY A 690 19.60 -41.47 -31.00
CA GLY A 690 18.50 -42.28 -30.48
C GLY A 690 17.09 -41.72 -30.73
N LYS A 691 16.97 -40.56 -31.41
CA LYS A 691 15.68 -40.02 -31.87
C LYS A 691 15.46 -40.32 -33.36
N THR A 692 14.24 -40.63 -33.76
CA THR A 692 13.88 -40.75 -35.19
C THR A 692 13.70 -39.35 -35.76
N VAL A 693 14.55 -38.97 -36.71
CA VAL A 693 14.49 -37.65 -37.37
C VAL A 693 13.86 -37.81 -38.76
N HIS A 694 12.73 -37.14 -38.97
CA HIS A 694 12.07 -37.04 -40.27
C HIS A 694 12.40 -35.69 -40.91
N GLN A 695 12.54 -35.64 -42.24
CA GLN A 695 12.64 -34.37 -42.95
C GLN A 695 11.25 -33.92 -43.39
N LEU A 696 10.86 -32.71 -42.96
CA LEU A 696 9.69 -32.03 -43.50
C LEU A 696 9.98 -31.72 -44.97
N LYS A 697 9.24 -32.34 -45.89
CA LYS A 697 9.38 -32.12 -47.33
C LYS A 697 8.62 -30.89 -47.78
#